data_AF-A0A2P6U1H3-F1
#
_entry.id   AF-A0A2P6U1H3-F1
#
_cell.length_a   1.000
_cell.length_b   1.000
_cell.length_c   1.000
_cell.angle_alpha   90.00
_cell.angle_beta   90.00
_cell.angle_gamma   90.00
#
_symmetry.space_group_name_H-M   'P 1'
#
loop_
_entity.id
_entity.type
_entity.pdbx_description
1 polymer ?
#
loop_
_entity_poly.entity_id
_entity_poly.type
_entity_poly.pdbx_seq_one_letter_code
_entity_poly.pdbx_strand_id
1 'polypeptide(L)'
;MKVTATLEKTLALSAHAGAVRLPSHLRPRAADGAARRTIATCGARKSDWATRHGSASRSAAAAAAAGGSSSGSTGGFYTSREEFLASPEAQEIILRSMASMEKKQKWHAAPSGGEVQFSVVIAGPDGPEEGYGVGLVKQRVDYSKPESCKDLVNPEEVVIREPTIQVLFDYPLSTPTTETLHGDVPGGGGFTRRHLLACLQDVYTHIYAEEEAAAPVPDRSGRSLLNRPTTQGPYGIWGHELGDLLLTGMKKLGAEGPWVRRSATPSAKPEPAAQPPAAVASNGAGSSAAPPPPDAAKAAPPAPAPTTAKASAQQPSSDLAELKRVLATAVAAQEQYSQYSQEQVDQIFYAAALAANQARLPLAKMAVTETRMGVVEDKVIKNHFASEYIYHKYKDEKTCGMIEEDPAGGVTKVAEPVGVVAGIVPTTNPTSTAIFKALLCLKTRNALVLCPHPRARKCTIEAARIVRDAAVAAGAPPGIISWIEEPSMLVSQSLMSAPEISLILATGGPQMVRAAYSSGNPALGVGAGNTPAVIDETADIRMAVSSILVSKTFDNGVICASEQSVVVVDQVYDAVREEFATRGAYLLNEEEKEKVRQKVIINGRLNADIVGQSVQRLGEIFGINVPSWAKVLVAEIDVIGKEEPLSEEKLSPLLAMYRASTFESAVAKADRLVNLFGAGHTSVLYTNPLNQKHIRLFERTIKTVRVLINCPASQGAIGDIYNFHLDPSLTLGCGTWGSTSVSMNVGPRNLLNIKSAIERRENMLWFRVPSKIYHKAGCLEEALSDLRGKERAVVITDRPLYDMGFAKRVTDVCRALKIRHRTFYNVPPDPTLACIKEALDEINRFEPDVIIALGGGSPMDAAKIAWLMYEVPDIKFEGLAMRFMDIRKRVYEIPQLGRKAALVAIPTTSGTGSEVTPFAVVTDERTGQKYPLADYALTPTMAIIDPLFVINMPKGLTAAGGIDTLVHAIESYVSIFATDYTKALSREAVRVLVKYLPRSYNNGPNDFEARERVHSAATMAGMAFANAFLGICHSMAHKLGAQFHIPHGVANALLISHVIRYNATDKPMKQAAFPQYKYPQAKSRLAGLADLLQLGGETRDEKVIRLIEAVEQLKAQVNIPPTIKDVLGAAREAEYFAAVDEMAENAFDDQCTGANPRYPTIADLRQILLDAWDTPILPLTTLEFPPKKREGSSNGAGQVHPARAAPSGVPLSPEAIWDTDRC
;
A
#
# COMPACT_ATOMS: atom_id res chain seq x y z
N MET A 1 50.54 -18.53 10.74
CA MET A 1 51.45 -19.33 11.59
C MET A 1 51.00 -19.18 13.05
N LYS A 2 51.27 -20.19 13.91
CA LYS A 2 51.26 -20.23 15.40
C LYS A 2 50.37 -19.21 16.17
N VAL A 3 49.32 -19.54 16.93
CA VAL A 3 49.03 -20.61 17.93
C VAL A 3 49.66 -20.39 19.32
N THR A 4 48.82 -20.03 20.30
CA THR A 4 48.82 -20.37 21.76
C THR A 4 47.41 -20.05 22.30
N ALA A 5 46.65 -20.99 22.91
CA ALA A 5 46.70 -21.45 24.31
C ALA A 5 46.26 -20.35 25.31
N THR A 6 45.18 -20.38 26.12
CA THR A 6 44.18 -21.40 26.60
C THR A 6 44.44 -22.02 27.97
N LEU A 7 43.47 -21.84 28.90
CA LEU A 7 43.16 -22.56 30.16
C LEU A 7 44.11 -22.48 31.38
N GLU A 8 43.53 -22.15 32.55
CA GLU A 8 43.36 -22.96 33.78
C GLU A 8 42.63 -22.10 34.85
N LYS A 9 41.96 -22.58 35.90
CA LYS A 9 41.68 -23.93 36.47
C LYS A 9 40.30 -23.89 37.18
N THR A 10 39.63 -25.02 37.47
CA THR A 10 39.69 -25.69 38.80
C THR A 10 38.94 -27.04 38.77
N LEU A 11 39.62 -28.12 39.17
CA LEU A 11 39.16 -29.48 39.56
C LEU A 11 38.22 -30.26 38.59
N ALA A 12 38.47 -31.46 38.05
CA ALA A 12 39.31 -32.65 38.39
C ALA A 12 38.73 -33.62 39.46
N LEU A 13 38.93 -34.96 39.46
CA LEU A 13 39.08 -36.00 38.40
C LEU A 13 39.27 -37.39 39.09
N SER A 14 38.46 -38.42 38.79
CA SER A 14 38.73 -39.86 39.07
C SER A 14 37.60 -40.73 38.46
N ALA A 15 37.75 -42.00 38.07
CA ALA A 15 38.92 -42.86 37.78
C ALA A 15 38.55 -43.90 36.68
N HIS A 16 39.46 -44.80 36.30
CA HIS A 16 39.31 -45.74 35.16
C HIS A 16 39.37 -47.23 35.57
N ALA A 17 38.39 -48.04 35.15
CA ALA A 17 38.43 -49.51 34.94
C ALA A 17 37.04 -50.00 34.42
N GLY A 18 36.86 -51.06 33.63
CA GLY A 18 37.81 -51.89 32.87
C GLY A 18 37.23 -53.28 32.50
N ALA A 19 37.40 -53.74 31.25
CA ALA A 19 37.12 -55.10 30.69
C ALA A 19 35.66 -55.64 30.75
N VAL A 20 34.95 -56.04 29.68
CA VAL A 20 35.18 -57.00 28.55
C VAL A 20 34.77 -58.47 28.84
N ARG A 21 33.75 -58.99 28.12
CA ARG A 21 33.80 -60.26 27.33
C ARG A 21 32.59 -60.52 26.39
N LEU A 22 32.80 -61.44 25.45
CA LEU A 22 32.01 -61.91 24.27
C LEU A 22 31.94 -63.47 24.31
N PRO A 23 31.50 -64.27 23.29
CA PRO A 23 30.69 -64.07 22.05
C PRO A 23 29.60 -65.19 21.80
N SER A 24 29.09 -65.28 20.55
CA SER A 24 28.67 -66.50 19.79
C SER A 24 27.18 -66.95 19.81
N HIS A 25 26.56 -67.50 18.74
CA HIS A 25 26.83 -67.49 17.27
C HIS A 25 25.61 -68.00 16.44
N LEU A 26 25.65 -67.77 15.10
CA LEU A 26 24.91 -68.45 13.98
C LEU A 26 23.41 -68.13 13.66
N ARG A 27 23.06 -68.36 12.37
CA ARG A 27 21.71 -68.37 11.74
C ARG A 27 21.33 -69.82 11.35
N PRO A 28 20.05 -70.16 11.05
CA PRO A 28 19.66 -70.35 9.63
C PRO A 28 18.19 -69.92 9.28
N ARG A 29 17.52 -70.58 8.31
CA ARG A 29 16.33 -70.11 7.54
C ARG A 29 15.00 -70.83 7.87
N ALA A 30 13.89 -70.09 7.68
CA ALA A 30 12.57 -70.41 7.08
C ALA A 30 11.93 -71.83 7.11
N ALA A 31 10.62 -71.89 7.42
CA ALA A 31 9.57 -72.72 6.78
C ALA A 31 8.15 -72.36 7.29
N ASP A 32 7.12 -72.59 6.45
CA ASP A 32 5.72 -72.98 6.76
C ASP A 32 4.84 -72.19 7.78
N GLY A 33 3.51 -72.35 7.83
CA GLY A 33 2.60 -73.02 6.88
C GLY A 33 1.27 -73.50 7.51
N ALA A 34 0.15 -72.95 7.01
CA ALA A 34 -1.23 -73.43 7.09
C ALA A 34 -1.89 -73.80 8.46
N ALA A 35 -3.01 -73.11 8.76
CA ALA A 35 -4.11 -73.67 9.55
C ALA A 35 -5.47 -73.27 8.94
N ARG A 36 -6.30 -74.25 8.56
CA ARG A 36 -7.70 -74.09 8.12
C ARG A 36 -8.60 -75.00 8.96
N ARG A 37 -9.83 -74.58 9.28
CA ARG A 37 -11.10 -75.21 8.79
C ARG A 37 -12.36 -74.80 9.59
N THR A 38 -13.40 -74.35 8.85
CA THR A 38 -14.87 -74.50 9.11
C THR A 38 -15.44 -73.92 10.43
N ILE A 39 -16.74 -73.60 10.62
CA ILE A 39 -18.04 -73.89 9.94
C ILE A 39 -18.82 -72.55 9.82
N ALA A 40 -19.65 -72.15 8.84
CA ALA A 40 -20.21 -72.66 7.56
C ALA A 40 -21.76 -72.87 7.53
N THR A 41 -22.46 -72.04 6.72
CA THR A 41 -23.91 -72.11 6.32
C THR A 41 -24.94 -71.73 7.41
N CYS A 42 -26.18 -71.31 7.14
CA CYS A 42 -27.02 -71.21 5.91
C CYS A 42 -28.09 -70.09 6.09
N GLY A 43 -28.70 -69.40 5.09
CA GLY A 43 -28.53 -69.31 3.63
C GLY A 43 -29.82 -68.77 2.91
N ALA A 44 -29.80 -68.63 1.57
CA ALA A 44 -30.93 -68.34 0.63
C ALA A 44 -31.57 -66.91 0.65
N ARG A 45 -32.11 -66.32 -0.45
CA ARG A 45 -32.14 -66.63 -1.92
C ARG A 45 -32.67 -65.42 -2.76
N LYS A 46 -32.07 -65.16 -3.95
CA LYS A 46 -32.69 -64.66 -5.23
C LYS A 46 -33.39 -63.27 -5.27
N SER A 47 -33.64 -62.59 -6.41
CA SER A 47 -33.46 -62.88 -7.87
C SER A 47 -33.33 -61.62 -8.76
N ASP A 48 -32.49 -61.71 -9.81
CA ASP A 48 -32.71 -61.41 -11.25
C ASP A 48 -33.48 -60.15 -11.77
N TRP A 49 -32.71 -59.29 -12.49
CA TRP A 49 -32.94 -58.69 -13.83
C TRP A 49 -34.28 -58.03 -14.29
N ALA A 50 -34.17 -56.71 -14.56
CA ALA A 50 -34.57 -55.98 -15.80
C ALA A 50 -36.05 -55.85 -16.27
N THR A 51 -36.45 -54.65 -16.77
CA THR A 51 -36.73 -54.36 -18.21
C THR A 51 -37.38 -52.98 -18.53
N ARG A 52 -36.96 -52.33 -19.65
CA ARG A 52 -37.77 -51.57 -20.67
C ARG A 52 -38.57 -50.30 -20.23
N HIS A 53 -39.12 -49.37 -21.04
CA HIS A 53 -39.03 -48.86 -22.46
C HIS A 53 -39.72 -47.44 -22.48
N GLY A 54 -39.73 -46.57 -23.51
CA GLY A 54 -39.07 -46.54 -24.83
C GLY A 54 -39.72 -45.57 -25.87
N SER A 55 -38.91 -45.03 -26.81
CA SER A 55 -39.21 -44.58 -28.21
C SER A 55 -40.19 -43.41 -28.57
N ALA A 56 -39.60 -42.33 -29.15
CA ALA A 56 -39.80 -41.79 -30.53
C ALA A 56 -40.99 -40.88 -30.98
N SER A 57 -40.70 -40.05 -32.02
CA SER A 57 -41.61 -39.36 -33.00
C SER A 57 -42.41 -38.10 -32.56
N ARG A 58 -43.04 -37.28 -33.43
CA ARG A 58 -42.54 -36.44 -34.59
C ARG A 58 -43.63 -35.42 -35.06
N SER A 59 -43.22 -34.23 -35.57
CA SER A 59 -43.86 -33.38 -36.62
C SER A 59 -45.20 -32.59 -36.43
N ALA A 60 -45.32 -31.47 -37.19
CA ALA A 60 -46.54 -30.75 -37.68
C ALA A 60 -47.42 -29.95 -36.65
N ALA A 61 -48.29 -28.95 -36.97
CA ALA A 61 -48.51 -27.95 -38.07
C ALA A 61 -49.81 -27.13 -37.76
N ALA A 62 -50.24 -26.00 -38.38
CA ALA A 62 -49.64 -24.81 -39.03
C ALA A 62 -50.77 -23.78 -39.43
N ALA A 63 -50.43 -22.54 -39.85
CA ALA A 63 -51.33 -21.47 -40.41
C ALA A 63 -52.35 -20.82 -39.42
N ALA A 64 -53.11 -19.73 -39.64
CA ALA A 64 -53.26 -18.63 -40.64
C ALA A 64 -54.22 -17.52 -40.07
N ALA A 65 -54.52 -16.34 -40.63
CA ALA A 65 -53.85 -15.35 -41.53
C ALA A 65 -54.76 -14.08 -41.74
N ALA A 66 -54.19 -12.93 -42.16
CA ALA A 66 -54.85 -11.64 -42.54
C ALA A 66 -55.61 -10.85 -41.43
N GLY A 67 -55.88 -9.54 -41.52
CA GLY A 67 -55.45 -8.45 -42.45
C GLY A 67 -56.33 -7.18 -42.32
N GLY A 68 -55.80 -5.96 -42.55
CA GLY A 68 -56.58 -4.70 -42.44
C GLY A 68 -55.71 -3.41 -42.41
N SER A 69 -56.28 -2.21 -42.64
CA SER A 69 -55.51 -0.99 -42.93
C SER A 69 -56.07 0.35 -42.39
N SER A 70 -55.20 1.37 -42.44
CA SER A 70 -55.43 2.83 -42.53
C SER A 70 -55.71 3.71 -41.28
N SER A 71 -54.80 4.67 -41.11
CA SER A 71 -54.97 6.08 -40.67
C SER A 71 -55.54 6.43 -39.28
N GLY A 72 -54.69 7.05 -38.45
CA GLY A 72 -55.06 7.84 -37.25
C GLY A 72 -53.80 8.29 -36.51
N SER A 73 -53.67 9.58 -36.16
CA SER A 73 -52.42 10.15 -35.62
C SER A 73 -52.43 10.33 -34.10
N THR A 74 -51.51 9.67 -33.39
CA THR A 74 -50.99 10.07 -32.07
C THR A 74 -49.65 9.37 -31.81
N GLY A 75 -48.85 9.88 -30.86
CA GLY A 75 -47.54 9.30 -30.52
C GLY A 75 -47.64 7.90 -29.91
N GLY A 76 -46.85 6.95 -30.41
CA GLY A 76 -46.89 5.54 -30.00
C GLY A 76 -45.91 5.21 -28.87
N PHE A 77 -46.36 4.42 -27.90
CA PHE A 77 -45.49 3.69 -26.97
C PHE A 77 -44.96 2.42 -27.65
N TYR A 78 -43.68 2.11 -27.46
CA TYR A 78 -43.11 0.84 -27.89
C TYR A 78 -43.67 -0.31 -27.04
N THR A 79 -44.31 -1.29 -27.67
CA THR A 79 -45.03 -2.38 -27.00
C THR A 79 -44.15 -3.60 -26.73
N SER A 80 -43.01 -3.73 -27.43
CA SER A 80 -41.97 -4.71 -27.13
C SER A 80 -40.57 -4.09 -27.10
N ARG A 81 -39.64 -4.78 -26.43
CA ARG A 81 -38.22 -4.40 -26.41
C ARG A 81 -37.59 -4.46 -27.81
N GLU A 82 -38.04 -5.37 -28.66
CA GLU A 82 -37.53 -5.55 -30.02
C GLU A 82 -38.04 -4.44 -30.94
N GLU A 83 -39.30 -4.03 -30.77
CA GLU A 83 -39.92 -2.89 -31.44
C GLU A 83 -39.23 -1.57 -31.08
N PHE A 84 -38.84 -1.40 -29.80
CA PHE A 84 -37.97 -0.28 -29.40
C PHE A 84 -36.59 -0.36 -30.06
N LEU A 85 -35.87 -1.49 -29.96
CA LEU A 85 -34.51 -1.65 -30.50
C LEU A 85 -34.41 -1.49 -32.03
N ALA A 86 -35.53 -1.69 -32.75
CA ALA A 86 -35.62 -1.45 -34.19
C ALA A 86 -35.91 0.02 -34.56
N SER A 87 -36.26 0.89 -33.61
CA SER A 87 -36.66 2.27 -33.90
C SER A 87 -35.46 3.15 -34.31
N PRO A 88 -35.67 4.20 -35.13
CA PRO A 88 -34.59 5.13 -35.51
C PRO A 88 -33.93 5.80 -34.30
N GLU A 89 -34.69 6.07 -33.25
CA GLU A 89 -34.23 6.72 -32.02
C GLU A 89 -33.37 5.75 -31.19
N ALA A 90 -33.77 4.48 -31.09
CA ALA A 90 -32.94 3.46 -30.46
C ALA A 90 -31.69 3.15 -31.29
N GLN A 91 -31.79 3.11 -32.62
CA GLN A 91 -30.65 2.98 -33.53
C GLN A 91 -29.66 4.14 -33.32
N GLU A 92 -30.13 5.38 -33.18
CA GLU A 92 -29.27 6.54 -32.90
C GLU A 92 -28.64 6.49 -31.50
N ILE A 93 -29.41 6.09 -30.47
CA ILE A 93 -28.89 5.89 -29.11
C ILE A 93 -27.84 4.76 -29.08
N ILE A 94 -28.08 3.66 -29.78
CA ILE A 94 -27.14 2.54 -29.93
C ILE A 94 -25.88 3.01 -30.68
N LEU A 95 -26.00 3.74 -31.78
CA LEU A 95 -24.86 4.27 -32.53
C LEU A 95 -24.04 5.27 -31.69
N ARG A 96 -24.69 6.18 -30.94
CA ARG A 96 -24.03 7.08 -29.98
C ARG A 96 -23.36 6.32 -28.84
N SER A 97 -23.95 5.23 -28.35
CA SER A 97 -23.34 4.36 -27.33
C SER A 97 -22.19 3.51 -27.87
N MET A 98 -22.28 2.99 -29.10
CA MET A 98 -21.20 2.24 -29.75
C MET A 98 -20.01 3.14 -30.08
N ALA A 99 -20.25 4.38 -30.53
CA ALA A 99 -19.22 5.41 -30.65
C ALA A 99 -18.54 5.76 -29.30
N SER A 100 -19.24 5.56 -28.18
CA SER A 100 -18.69 5.67 -26.82
C SER A 100 -17.97 4.40 -26.33
N MET A 101 -18.22 3.24 -26.96
CA MET A 101 -17.61 1.95 -26.58
C MET A 101 -16.42 1.52 -27.45
N GLU A 102 -16.25 2.01 -28.68
CA GLU A 102 -15.07 1.75 -29.53
C GLU A 102 -13.76 2.45 -29.05
N LYS A 103 -13.65 2.72 -27.74
CA LYS A 103 -12.39 3.10 -27.07
C LYS A 103 -12.04 2.17 -25.89
N LYS A 104 -12.05 0.85 -26.15
CA LYS A 104 -11.29 -0.16 -25.37
C LYS A 104 -11.00 -1.42 -26.20
N GLN A 105 -9.71 -1.73 -26.34
CA GLN A 105 -9.11 -3.02 -26.75
C GLN A 105 -9.85 -3.86 -27.82
N LYS A 106 -9.50 -3.65 -29.09
CA LYS A 106 -9.49 -4.73 -30.08
C LYS A 106 -8.17 -5.50 -29.96
N TRP A 107 -8.24 -6.82 -29.80
CA TRP A 107 -7.09 -7.71 -29.89
C TRP A 107 -7.10 -8.39 -31.26
N HIS A 108 -6.05 -8.21 -32.06
CA HIS A 108 -5.89 -8.92 -33.33
C HIS A 108 -5.20 -10.29 -33.11
N ALA A 109 -5.62 -11.30 -33.85
CA ALA A 109 -4.98 -12.61 -33.87
C ALA A 109 -3.98 -12.70 -35.04
N ALA A 110 -2.83 -13.34 -34.78
CA ALA A 110 -1.85 -13.77 -35.78
C ALA A 110 -1.32 -15.18 -35.38
N PRO A 111 -0.84 -16.02 -36.31
CA PRO A 111 -0.98 -17.46 -36.17
C PRO A 111 0.26 -18.25 -35.73
N SER A 112 0.00 -19.52 -35.37
CA SER A 112 0.88 -20.71 -35.39
C SER A 112 2.10 -20.79 -34.45
N GLY A 113 2.06 -21.80 -33.58
CA GLY A 113 3.14 -22.80 -33.57
C GLY A 113 4.27 -22.67 -32.54
N GLY A 114 4.02 -22.14 -31.34
CA GLY A 114 4.99 -22.17 -30.22
C GLY A 114 4.44 -22.88 -28.99
N GLU A 115 5.25 -23.74 -28.37
CA GLU A 115 4.93 -24.34 -27.07
C GLU A 115 4.76 -23.24 -26.01
N VAL A 116 3.72 -23.36 -25.19
CA VAL A 116 3.48 -22.46 -24.07
C VAL A 116 3.67 -23.26 -22.79
N GLN A 117 4.79 -23.03 -22.10
CA GLN A 117 5.06 -23.60 -20.78
C GLN A 117 4.68 -22.61 -19.67
N PHE A 118 3.98 -23.12 -18.66
CA PHE A 118 3.55 -22.39 -17.46
C PHE A 118 4.23 -22.95 -16.21
N SER A 119 4.55 -22.10 -15.23
CA SER A 119 4.98 -22.52 -13.88
C SER A 119 3.91 -22.20 -12.84
N VAL A 120 3.62 -23.14 -11.93
CA VAL A 120 2.62 -22.97 -10.86
C VAL A 120 3.31 -22.54 -9.56
N VAL A 121 2.93 -21.37 -9.01
CA VAL A 121 3.42 -20.92 -7.70
C VAL A 121 2.30 -20.98 -6.67
N ILE A 122 2.59 -21.71 -5.59
CA ILE A 122 1.71 -21.91 -4.45
C ILE A 122 2.31 -21.20 -3.23
N ALA A 123 1.48 -20.41 -2.54
CA ALA A 123 1.82 -19.88 -1.23
C ALA A 123 1.21 -20.79 -0.16
N GLY A 124 2.00 -21.16 0.84
CA GLY A 124 1.51 -21.93 1.99
C GLY A 124 0.45 -21.18 2.82
N PRO A 125 -0.19 -21.87 3.79
CA PRO A 125 -1.35 -21.35 4.53
C PRO A 125 -1.13 -20.01 5.23
N ASP A 126 0.11 -19.67 5.60
CA ASP A 126 0.49 -18.41 6.29
C ASP A 126 1.21 -17.38 5.38
N GLY A 127 1.20 -17.58 4.05
CA GLY A 127 1.78 -16.62 3.09
C GLY A 127 0.98 -15.31 2.98
N PRO A 128 1.65 -14.15 2.71
CA PRO A 128 1.00 -12.84 2.70
C PRO A 128 0.02 -12.66 1.52
N GLU A 129 -1.06 -11.90 1.74
CA GLU A 129 -2.15 -11.67 0.76
C GLU A 129 -1.77 -10.77 -0.46
N GLU A 130 -0.49 -10.46 -0.68
CA GLU A 130 -0.05 -9.50 -1.71
C GLU A 130 0.45 -10.16 -3.02
N GLY A 131 -0.49 -10.67 -3.83
CA GLY A 131 -0.22 -11.18 -5.18
C GLY A 131 -0.76 -10.29 -6.31
N TYR A 132 0.11 -9.52 -6.98
CA TYR A 132 -0.20 -8.75 -8.20
C TYR A 132 0.35 -9.44 -9.47
N GLY A 133 -0.41 -10.42 -9.97
CA GLY A 133 -0.17 -11.13 -11.23
C GLY A 133 -1.37 -11.05 -12.17
N VAL A 134 -1.24 -11.58 -13.40
CA VAL A 134 -2.33 -11.58 -14.39
C VAL A 134 -3.56 -12.27 -13.80
N GLY A 135 -4.68 -11.53 -13.72
CA GLY A 135 -5.77 -11.78 -12.77
C GLY A 135 -6.65 -13.01 -13.04
N LEU A 136 -6.09 -14.21 -12.91
CA LEU A 136 -6.74 -15.50 -13.19
C LEU A 136 -7.45 -16.12 -11.98
N VAL A 137 -7.03 -15.83 -10.76
CA VAL A 137 -7.76 -16.21 -9.52
C VAL A 137 -7.72 -15.04 -8.54
N LYS A 138 -8.74 -14.94 -7.67
CA LYS A 138 -8.86 -13.84 -6.68
C LYS A 138 -9.10 -14.33 -5.24
N GLN A 139 -9.13 -15.65 -5.03
CA GLN A 139 -9.45 -16.34 -3.78
C GLN A 139 -8.60 -17.62 -3.70
N ARG A 140 -8.44 -18.16 -2.48
CA ARG A 140 -7.85 -19.48 -2.25
C ARG A 140 -8.73 -20.56 -2.86
N VAL A 141 -8.13 -21.50 -3.60
CA VAL A 141 -8.79 -22.68 -4.17
C VAL A 141 -8.11 -23.91 -3.57
N ASP A 142 -8.90 -24.73 -2.89
CA ASP A 142 -8.50 -26.01 -2.32
C ASP A 142 -8.53 -27.11 -3.40
N TYR A 143 -7.36 -27.60 -3.79
CA TYR A 143 -7.21 -28.67 -4.79
C TYR A 143 -7.69 -30.04 -4.30
N SER A 144 -7.99 -30.24 -3.02
CA SER A 144 -8.59 -31.50 -2.53
C SER A 144 -10.10 -31.60 -2.78
N LYS A 145 -10.77 -30.53 -3.23
CA LYS A 145 -12.24 -30.45 -3.35
C LYS A 145 -12.67 -29.88 -4.71
N PRO A 146 -13.22 -30.67 -5.65
CA PRO A 146 -13.63 -30.19 -6.97
C PRO A 146 -14.68 -29.06 -6.93
N GLU A 147 -15.46 -28.93 -5.86
CA GLU A 147 -16.41 -27.82 -5.69
C GLU A 147 -15.79 -26.48 -5.33
N SER A 148 -14.49 -26.39 -5.04
CA SER A 148 -13.81 -25.11 -4.74
C SER A 148 -13.81 -24.13 -5.93
N CYS A 149 -14.06 -24.62 -7.15
CA CYS A 149 -14.23 -23.81 -8.36
C CYS A 149 -15.51 -22.93 -8.41
N LYS A 150 -16.39 -23.00 -7.40
CA LYS A 150 -17.70 -22.29 -7.42
C LYS A 150 -17.58 -20.77 -7.31
N ASP A 151 -16.56 -20.26 -6.61
CA ASP A 151 -16.38 -18.81 -6.36
C ASP A 151 -15.50 -18.10 -7.40
N LEU A 152 -15.08 -18.80 -8.46
CA LEU A 152 -14.28 -18.21 -9.54
C LEU A 152 -14.98 -17.02 -10.20
N VAL A 153 -14.35 -15.84 -10.14
CA VAL A 153 -14.79 -14.65 -10.88
C VAL A 153 -14.71 -14.94 -12.39
N ASN A 154 -15.84 -14.90 -13.09
CA ASN A 154 -15.98 -15.23 -14.51
C ASN A 154 -15.46 -16.65 -14.85
N PRO A 155 -16.13 -17.74 -14.41
CA PRO A 155 -15.62 -19.09 -14.57
C PRO A 155 -15.55 -19.54 -16.04
N GLU A 156 -16.45 -19.03 -16.89
CA GLU A 156 -16.51 -19.32 -18.34
C GLU A 156 -15.61 -18.39 -19.18
N GLU A 157 -14.87 -17.46 -18.56
CA GLU A 157 -13.97 -16.56 -19.30
C GLU A 157 -12.84 -17.38 -19.94
N VAL A 158 -12.70 -17.28 -21.26
CA VAL A 158 -11.62 -17.95 -22.01
C VAL A 158 -10.31 -17.23 -21.73
N VAL A 159 -9.52 -17.80 -20.82
CA VAL A 159 -8.26 -17.23 -20.29
C VAL A 159 -7.04 -17.63 -21.11
N ILE A 160 -7.10 -18.78 -21.79
CA ILE A 160 -6.10 -19.29 -22.74
C ILE A 160 -6.86 -19.66 -24.02
N ARG A 161 -6.39 -19.21 -25.18
CA ARG A 161 -7.04 -19.44 -26.49
C ARG A 161 -6.36 -20.55 -27.30
N GLU A 162 -5.16 -20.93 -26.88
CA GLU A 162 -4.41 -22.06 -27.37
C GLU A 162 -5.13 -23.37 -27.00
N PRO A 163 -5.44 -24.27 -27.96
CA PRO A 163 -6.23 -25.49 -27.69
C PRO A 163 -5.46 -26.55 -26.88
N THR A 164 -4.16 -26.37 -26.69
CA THR A 164 -3.26 -27.28 -25.99
C THR A 164 -2.10 -26.48 -25.42
N ILE A 165 -1.65 -26.82 -24.21
CA ILE A 165 -0.57 -26.15 -23.47
C ILE A 165 0.28 -27.18 -22.71
N GLN A 166 1.50 -26.80 -22.34
CA GLN A 166 2.33 -27.58 -21.41
C GLN A 166 2.42 -26.85 -20.07
N VAL A 167 2.35 -27.56 -18.95
CA VAL A 167 2.49 -26.97 -17.62
C VAL A 167 3.59 -27.71 -16.87
N LEU A 168 4.58 -26.95 -16.39
CA LEU A 168 5.63 -27.41 -15.49
C LEU A 168 5.10 -27.35 -14.05
N PHE A 169 5.14 -28.50 -13.39
CA PHE A 169 4.82 -28.70 -11.98
C PHE A 169 6.15 -28.86 -11.25
N ASP A 170 6.67 -27.77 -10.69
CA ASP A 170 7.97 -27.69 -10.02
C ASP A 170 7.86 -27.52 -8.49
N TYR A 171 6.64 -27.43 -7.95
CA TYR A 171 6.38 -27.30 -6.53
C TYR A 171 5.12 -28.10 -6.11
N PRO A 172 5.11 -28.76 -4.93
CA PRO A 172 6.22 -28.92 -3.99
C PRO A 172 7.00 -30.22 -4.28
N LEU A 173 7.42 -30.40 -5.54
CA LEU A 173 8.10 -31.61 -6.00
C LEU A 173 9.62 -31.42 -5.90
N SER A 174 10.34 -32.46 -5.52
CA SER A 174 11.82 -32.47 -5.60
C SER A 174 12.31 -32.81 -7.02
N THR A 175 11.46 -33.49 -7.80
CA THR A 175 11.64 -33.79 -9.23
C THR A 175 10.47 -33.18 -10.01
N PRO A 176 10.66 -32.03 -10.67
CA PRO A 176 9.62 -31.40 -11.49
C PRO A 176 9.16 -32.27 -12.66
N THR A 177 7.87 -32.18 -13.03
CA THR A 177 7.29 -32.84 -14.22
C THR A 177 6.58 -31.83 -15.12
N THR A 178 6.40 -32.16 -16.40
CA THR A 178 5.72 -31.30 -17.39
C THR A 178 4.58 -32.07 -18.07
N GLU A 179 3.34 -31.68 -17.81
CA GLU A 179 2.15 -32.31 -18.40
C GLU A 179 1.57 -31.47 -19.55
N THR A 180 0.95 -32.14 -20.52
CA THR A 180 0.23 -31.49 -21.62
C THR A 180 -1.27 -31.47 -21.34
N LEU A 181 -1.86 -30.27 -21.28
CA LEU A 181 -3.29 -30.07 -21.03
C LEU A 181 -4.00 -29.71 -22.35
N HIS A 182 -5.27 -30.10 -22.48
CA HIS A 182 -6.12 -29.82 -23.65
C HIS A 182 -7.37 -29.01 -23.27
N GLY A 183 -7.74 -28.04 -24.11
CA GLY A 183 -8.77 -27.04 -23.79
C GLY A 183 -10.14 -27.31 -24.45
N ASP A 184 -11.19 -27.45 -23.62
CA ASP A 184 -12.54 -27.86 -24.04
C ASP A 184 -13.52 -26.70 -24.33
N VAL A 185 -13.03 -25.55 -24.83
CA VAL A 185 -13.90 -24.43 -25.26
C VAL A 185 -14.61 -24.77 -26.59
N PRO A 186 -15.96 -24.85 -26.64
CA PRO A 186 -16.68 -25.22 -27.86
C PRO A 186 -16.46 -24.22 -29.00
N GLY A 187 -16.16 -24.73 -30.20
CA GLY A 187 -16.05 -23.94 -31.42
C GLY A 187 -14.68 -23.28 -31.68
N GLY A 188 -13.66 -23.55 -30.86
CA GLY A 188 -12.30 -23.07 -31.13
C GLY A 188 -11.17 -23.76 -30.36
N GLY A 189 -11.48 -24.45 -29.26
CA GLY A 189 -10.48 -24.92 -28.31
C GLY A 189 -9.91 -23.78 -27.46
N GLY A 190 -9.28 -24.15 -26.36
CA GLY A 190 -8.79 -23.22 -25.33
C GLY A 190 -9.44 -23.50 -23.98
N PHE A 191 -9.05 -22.74 -22.96
CA PHE A 191 -9.42 -23.02 -21.58
C PHE A 191 -10.28 -21.88 -21.03
N THR A 192 -11.45 -22.22 -20.50
CA THR A 192 -12.13 -21.33 -19.55
C THR A 192 -11.38 -21.31 -18.23
N ARG A 193 -11.60 -20.27 -17.43
CA ARG A 193 -11.02 -20.12 -16.09
C ARG A 193 -11.33 -21.32 -15.17
N ARG A 194 -12.52 -21.94 -15.30
CA ARG A 194 -12.86 -23.20 -14.63
C ARG A 194 -12.11 -24.40 -15.22
N HIS A 195 -12.13 -24.55 -16.55
CA HIS A 195 -11.53 -25.72 -17.22
C HIS A 195 -10.02 -25.82 -16.94
N LEU A 196 -9.30 -24.70 -16.99
CA LEU A 196 -7.86 -24.65 -16.69
C LEU A 196 -7.56 -25.16 -15.26
N LEU A 197 -8.37 -24.75 -14.29
CA LEU A 197 -8.17 -25.09 -12.89
C LEU A 197 -8.51 -26.56 -12.61
N ALA A 198 -9.54 -27.10 -13.25
CA ALA A 198 -9.85 -28.53 -13.19
C ALA A 198 -8.68 -29.38 -13.73
N CYS A 199 -8.12 -29.04 -14.90
CA CYS A 199 -6.98 -29.76 -15.44
C CYS A 199 -5.72 -29.70 -14.55
N LEU A 200 -5.48 -28.57 -13.86
CA LEU A 200 -4.39 -28.46 -12.88
C LEU A 200 -4.66 -29.33 -11.63
N GLN A 201 -5.91 -29.38 -11.18
CA GLN A 201 -6.36 -30.18 -10.03
C GLN A 201 -6.23 -31.69 -10.31
N ASP A 202 -6.63 -32.14 -11.50
CA ASP A 202 -6.52 -33.55 -11.90
C ASP A 202 -5.05 -34.00 -11.93
N VAL A 203 -4.14 -33.19 -12.48
CA VAL A 203 -2.70 -33.50 -12.51
C VAL A 203 -2.09 -33.56 -11.10
N TYR A 204 -2.32 -32.55 -10.25
CA TYR A 204 -1.82 -32.62 -8.87
C TYR A 204 -2.40 -33.79 -8.08
N THR A 205 -3.68 -34.13 -8.29
CA THR A 205 -4.31 -35.31 -7.67
C THR A 205 -3.63 -36.61 -8.13
N HIS A 206 -3.30 -36.72 -9.42
CA HIS A 206 -2.58 -37.87 -9.96
C HIS A 206 -1.15 -37.98 -9.40
N ILE A 207 -0.39 -36.88 -9.38
CA ILE A 207 0.98 -36.80 -8.85
C ILE A 207 1.03 -37.23 -7.37
N TYR A 208 0.11 -36.73 -6.54
CA TYR A 208 0.04 -37.13 -5.12
C TYR A 208 -0.36 -38.61 -4.95
N ALA A 209 -1.29 -39.11 -5.76
CA ALA A 209 -1.71 -40.51 -5.70
C ALA A 209 -0.60 -41.49 -6.13
N GLU A 210 0.20 -41.17 -7.16
CA GLU A 210 1.34 -42.00 -7.55
C GLU A 210 2.49 -41.94 -6.54
N GLU A 211 2.80 -40.76 -6.00
CA GLU A 211 3.82 -40.61 -4.94
C GLU A 211 3.44 -41.42 -3.69
N GLU A 212 2.17 -41.39 -3.27
CA GLU A 212 1.70 -42.13 -2.09
C GLU A 212 1.55 -43.64 -2.34
N ALA A 213 1.30 -44.06 -3.59
CA ALA A 213 1.37 -45.47 -3.96
C ALA A 213 2.81 -46.00 -3.99
N ALA A 214 3.78 -45.18 -4.40
CA ALA A 214 5.20 -45.54 -4.47
C ALA A 214 5.93 -45.45 -3.11
N ALA A 215 5.61 -44.45 -2.30
CA ALA A 215 6.22 -44.17 -1.00
C ALA A 215 5.19 -43.78 0.07
N PRO A 216 4.37 -44.73 0.58
CA PRO A 216 3.32 -44.44 1.55
C PRO A 216 3.84 -43.75 2.82
N VAL A 217 3.22 -42.64 3.20
CA VAL A 217 3.52 -41.93 4.45
C VAL A 217 2.91 -42.71 5.64
N PRO A 218 3.62 -42.92 6.77
CA PRO A 218 3.05 -43.58 7.93
C PRO A 218 1.83 -42.86 8.51
N ASP A 219 0.87 -43.65 9.02
CA ASP A 219 -0.45 -43.19 9.50
C ASP A 219 -0.35 -42.07 10.57
N ARG A 220 -1.18 -41.03 10.40
CA ARG A 220 -1.09 -39.75 11.12
C ARG A 220 -2.11 -39.69 12.26
N SER A 221 -1.75 -40.25 13.41
CA SER A 221 -2.60 -40.25 14.62
C SER A 221 -2.76 -38.85 15.26
N GLY A 222 -3.69 -38.03 14.72
CA GLY A 222 -4.44 -37.05 15.50
C GLY A 222 -3.74 -35.73 15.88
N ARG A 223 -2.83 -35.19 15.06
CA ARG A 223 -2.35 -33.79 15.20
C ARG A 223 -2.30 -33.08 13.86
N SER A 224 -2.91 -31.90 13.80
CA SER A 224 -2.68 -30.95 12.70
C SER A 224 -1.24 -30.46 12.77
N LEU A 225 -0.47 -30.75 11.72
CA LEU A 225 0.83 -30.20 11.43
C LEU A 225 0.80 -29.86 9.94
N LEU A 226 0.88 -28.56 9.62
CA LEU A 226 0.72 -27.98 8.27
C LEU A 226 1.84 -28.36 7.28
N ASN A 227 2.59 -29.44 7.55
CA ASN A 227 3.61 -29.96 6.64
C ASN A 227 3.71 -31.51 6.64
N ARG A 228 4.07 -32.09 5.49
CA ARG A 228 4.49 -33.49 5.30
C ARG A 228 6.02 -33.63 5.12
N PRO A 229 6.64 -34.71 5.61
CA PRO A 229 8.03 -35.05 5.28
C PRO A 229 8.20 -35.27 3.77
N THR A 230 9.40 -35.00 3.26
CA THR A 230 9.79 -35.34 1.87
C THR A 230 9.66 -36.84 1.63
N THR A 231 8.73 -37.25 0.77
CA THR A 231 8.62 -38.65 0.32
C THR A 231 9.77 -39.02 -0.63
N GLN A 232 9.96 -40.32 -0.84
CA GLN A 232 11.01 -40.88 -1.70
C GLN A 232 10.41 -41.53 -2.96
N GLY A 233 9.26 -41.04 -3.41
CA GLY A 233 8.61 -41.48 -4.63
C GLY A 233 9.18 -40.81 -5.89
N PRO A 234 8.55 -41.00 -7.06
CA PRO A 234 9.04 -40.47 -8.34
C PRO A 234 9.13 -38.94 -8.39
N TYR A 235 8.28 -38.22 -7.66
CA TYR A 235 8.22 -36.76 -7.65
C TYR A 235 8.90 -36.13 -6.43
N GLY A 236 9.03 -36.88 -5.33
CA GLY A 236 9.70 -36.43 -4.11
C GLY A 236 8.95 -35.29 -3.41
N ILE A 237 7.66 -35.48 -3.14
CA ILE A 237 6.78 -34.45 -2.57
C ILE A 237 7.24 -34.07 -1.16
N TRP A 238 7.59 -32.80 -0.97
CA TRP A 238 7.97 -32.23 0.33
C TRP A 238 6.98 -31.16 0.77
N GLY A 239 7.09 -30.69 2.02
CA GLY A 239 6.34 -29.52 2.47
C GLY A 239 4.87 -29.83 2.72
N HIS A 240 4.03 -30.03 1.71
CA HIS A 240 2.60 -29.72 1.80
C HIS A 240 1.68 -30.88 1.37
N GLU A 241 0.55 -31.07 2.06
CA GLU A 241 -0.52 -31.96 1.59
C GLU A 241 -1.30 -31.32 0.42
N LEU A 242 -2.03 -32.12 -0.37
CA LEU A 242 -2.75 -31.61 -1.55
C LEU A 242 -3.77 -30.49 -1.21
N GLY A 243 -4.38 -30.54 -0.02
CA GLY A 243 -5.29 -29.51 0.48
C GLY A 243 -4.60 -28.24 1.01
N ASP A 244 -3.28 -28.26 1.24
CA ASP A 244 -2.50 -27.06 1.58
C ASP A 244 -2.13 -26.25 0.32
N LEU A 245 -2.29 -26.83 -0.88
CA LEU A 245 -1.90 -26.19 -2.14
C LEU A 245 -2.95 -25.14 -2.58
N LEU A 246 -2.46 -24.03 -3.14
CA LEU A 246 -3.26 -22.83 -3.44
C LEU A 246 -2.75 -22.11 -4.70
N LEU A 247 -3.57 -21.97 -5.76
CA LEU A 247 -3.16 -21.25 -6.97
C LEU A 247 -3.10 -19.73 -6.74
N THR A 248 -1.90 -19.15 -6.66
CA THR A 248 -1.72 -17.69 -6.45
C THR A 248 -1.55 -16.89 -7.74
N GLY A 249 -1.24 -17.55 -8.85
CA GLY A 249 -1.08 -16.95 -10.17
C GLY A 249 -0.48 -17.94 -11.16
N MET A 250 -0.41 -17.54 -12.43
CA MET A 250 0.26 -18.31 -13.49
C MET A 250 1.20 -17.41 -14.28
N LYS A 251 2.37 -17.96 -14.63
CA LYS A 251 3.39 -17.26 -15.42
C LYS A 251 3.66 -18.04 -16.71
N LYS A 252 3.53 -17.38 -17.86
CA LYS A 252 4.06 -17.88 -19.14
C LYS A 252 5.58 -17.74 -19.12
N LEU A 253 6.30 -18.85 -19.18
CA LEU A 253 7.76 -18.84 -19.29
C LEU A 253 8.16 -18.19 -20.64
N GLY A 254 9.26 -17.44 -20.64
CA GLY A 254 9.63 -16.51 -21.72
C GLY A 254 9.29 -15.04 -21.45
N ALA A 255 8.63 -14.71 -20.33
CA ALA A 255 8.49 -13.33 -19.83
C ALA A 255 9.20 -13.15 -18.48
N GLU A 256 10.07 -12.13 -18.37
CA GLU A 256 10.88 -11.86 -17.17
C GLU A 256 10.32 -10.72 -16.29
N GLY A 257 10.68 -10.72 -15.01
CA GLY A 257 10.34 -9.68 -14.03
C GLY A 257 9.55 -10.16 -12.78
N PRO A 258 9.87 -9.68 -11.57
CA PRO A 258 9.13 -9.95 -10.33
C PRO A 258 8.06 -8.88 -9.99
N TRP A 259 7.41 -9.03 -8.83
CA TRP A 259 6.11 -8.45 -8.48
C TRP A 259 6.23 -7.15 -7.66
N VAL A 260 5.39 -6.14 -7.94
CA VAL A 260 5.23 -4.90 -7.12
C VAL A 260 3.76 -4.45 -7.09
N ARG A 261 3.23 -4.14 -5.90
CA ARG A 261 1.88 -3.61 -5.67
C ARG A 261 1.89 -2.07 -5.71
N ARG A 262 1.26 -1.46 -6.73
CA ARG A 262 0.88 -0.03 -6.70
C ARG A 262 -0.51 0.11 -6.08
N SER A 263 -0.60 0.78 -4.93
CA SER A 263 -1.86 1.23 -4.33
C SER A 263 -2.40 2.47 -5.06
N ALA A 264 -3.71 2.71 -4.95
CA ALA A 264 -4.38 3.88 -5.52
C ALA A 264 -4.92 4.78 -4.39
N THR A 265 -4.56 6.06 -4.42
CA THR A 265 -5.02 7.10 -3.49
C THR A 265 -5.30 8.40 -4.28
N PRO A 266 -5.98 9.41 -3.69
CA PRO A 266 -7.31 9.77 -4.17
C PRO A 266 -7.33 10.87 -5.24
N SER A 267 -8.35 10.85 -6.09
CA SER A 267 -8.69 11.98 -6.97
C SER A 267 -9.24 13.16 -6.16
N ALA A 268 -8.65 14.34 -6.34
CA ALA A 268 -9.18 15.59 -5.82
C ALA A 268 -10.47 16.04 -6.54
N LYS A 269 -11.13 17.07 -6.01
CA LYS A 269 -12.35 17.67 -6.59
C LYS A 269 -12.06 18.44 -7.89
N PRO A 270 -13.06 18.63 -8.77
CA PRO A 270 -12.91 19.47 -9.97
C PRO A 270 -12.82 20.96 -9.63
N GLU A 271 -12.06 21.70 -10.43
CA GLU A 271 -12.04 23.17 -10.45
C GLU A 271 -13.06 23.76 -11.47
N PRO A 272 -13.52 25.01 -11.28
CA PRO A 272 -14.50 25.65 -12.14
C PRO A 272 -13.91 26.24 -13.44
N ALA A 273 -14.80 26.55 -14.40
CA ALA A 273 -14.43 27.07 -15.72
C ALA A 273 -14.13 28.59 -15.75
N ALA A 274 -13.54 29.03 -16.87
CA ALA A 274 -12.91 30.33 -17.07
C ALA A 274 -13.83 31.58 -17.06
N GLN A 275 -13.21 32.74 -16.81
CA GLN A 275 -13.72 34.08 -17.18
C GLN A 275 -13.45 34.36 -18.67
N PRO A 276 -14.22 35.25 -19.33
CA PRO A 276 -13.77 36.66 -19.55
C PRO A 276 -14.96 37.67 -19.68
N PRO A 277 -14.77 38.96 -20.03
CA PRO A 277 -13.63 39.90 -19.86
C PRO A 277 -14.03 41.17 -19.03
N ALA A 278 -13.22 42.23 -19.05
CA ALA A 278 -13.32 43.39 -18.14
C ALA A 278 -13.86 44.71 -18.75
N ALA A 279 -14.48 45.56 -17.91
CA ALA A 279 -14.66 47.03 -18.00
C ALA A 279 -15.38 47.54 -16.72
N VAL A 280 -15.33 48.79 -16.23
CA VAL A 280 -14.45 49.99 -16.39
C VAL A 280 -14.63 50.85 -15.11
N ALA A 281 -13.69 51.77 -14.83
CA ALA A 281 -13.58 52.83 -13.79
C ALA A 281 -14.86 53.36 -13.04
N SER A 282 -14.79 54.03 -11.88
CA SER A 282 -13.76 54.96 -11.35
C SER A 282 -13.96 55.35 -9.86
N ASN A 283 -12.95 56.03 -9.27
CA ASN A 283 -13.02 57.03 -8.19
C ASN A 283 -13.50 56.67 -6.76
N GLY A 284 -12.88 57.31 -5.75
CA GLY A 284 -13.50 57.56 -4.43
C GLY A 284 -12.61 57.32 -3.20
N ALA A 285 -11.81 58.30 -2.78
CA ALA A 285 -11.04 58.24 -1.53
C ALA A 285 -11.89 58.53 -0.28
N GLY A 286 -11.49 58.01 0.89
CA GLY A 286 -12.06 58.40 2.19
C GLY A 286 -11.63 57.48 3.34
N SER A 287 -11.34 58.06 4.51
CA SER A 287 -10.94 57.33 5.72
C SER A 287 -11.93 57.53 6.87
N SER A 288 -11.98 56.58 7.82
CA SER A 288 -11.85 56.81 9.28
C SER A 288 -12.33 55.60 10.12
N ALA A 289 -12.23 55.73 11.45
CA ALA A 289 -12.22 54.64 12.43
C ALA A 289 -13.61 54.08 12.82
N ALA A 290 -13.60 52.93 13.52
CA ALA A 290 -14.78 52.26 14.07
C ALA A 290 -15.12 52.70 15.53
N PRO A 291 -16.41 52.67 15.93
CA PRO A 291 -16.87 52.95 17.30
C PRO A 291 -17.08 51.69 18.19
N PRO A 292 -17.19 51.85 19.53
CA PRO A 292 -17.36 50.76 20.52
C PRO A 292 -18.83 50.41 20.88
N PRO A 293 -19.10 49.33 21.66
CA PRO A 293 -20.45 48.82 21.95
C PRO A 293 -21.14 49.39 23.22
N PRO A 294 -22.48 49.24 23.37
CA PRO A 294 -23.27 49.65 24.54
C PRO A 294 -23.77 48.49 25.44
N ASP A 295 -24.41 48.85 26.56
CA ASP A 295 -24.68 48.00 27.74
C ASP A 295 -26.18 47.63 27.99
N ALA A 296 -26.44 46.84 29.04
CA ALA A 296 -27.70 46.14 29.37
C ALA A 296 -28.93 46.96 29.88
N ALA A 297 -30.16 46.38 29.82
CA ALA A 297 -31.17 46.38 30.93
C ALA A 297 -32.55 45.68 30.68
N LYS A 298 -33.01 44.88 31.68
CA LYS A 298 -34.39 44.68 32.25
C LYS A 298 -35.64 44.32 31.38
N ALA A 299 -36.43 43.31 31.80
CA ALA A 299 -37.82 43.47 32.34
C ALA A 299 -38.57 42.16 32.76
N ALA A 300 -39.17 42.20 33.96
CA ALA A 300 -40.39 41.56 34.58
C ALA A 300 -41.06 40.20 34.16
N PRO A 301 -41.84 39.53 35.08
CA PRO A 301 -42.41 38.16 34.92
C PRO A 301 -43.96 38.04 35.00
N PRO A 302 -44.54 36.80 34.91
CA PRO A 302 -45.57 36.40 35.89
C PRO A 302 -45.67 34.90 36.30
N ALA A 303 -45.98 34.67 37.59
CA ALA A 303 -46.82 33.63 38.25
C ALA A 303 -46.64 32.07 38.05
N PRO A 304 -47.05 31.22 39.02
CA PRO A 304 -46.56 29.82 39.15
C PRO A 304 -47.61 28.68 39.30
N ALA A 305 -47.13 27.42 39.25
CA ALA A 305 -47.81 26.19 39.70
C ALA A 305 -46.74 25.15 40.21
N PRO A 306 -47.07 24.02 40.87
CA PRO A 306 -46.99 24.01 42.34
C PRO A 306 -46.02 23.00 42.99
N THR A 307 -45.47 23.40 44.15
CA THR A 307 -44.94 22.60 45.29
C THR A 307 -44.38 21.18 45.05
N THR A 308 -43.05 21.05 45.12
CA THR A 308 -42.36 19.79 45.46
C THR A 308 -41.98 19.73 46.94
N ALA A 309 -41.98 18.53 47.54
CA ALA A 309 -41.47 18.29 48.89
C ALA A 309 -39.93 18.29 48.95
N LYS A 310 -39.36 18.56 50.14
CA LYS A 310 -37.91 18.76 50.35
C LYS A 310 -37.11 17.44 50.42
N ALA A 311 -35.90 17.48 49.86
CA ALA A 311 -34.77 16.63 50.25
C ALA A 311 -33.47 17.47 50.29
N SER A 312 -32.40 16.93 50.85
CA SER A 312 -31.15 17.60 51.29
C SER A 312 -30.41 18.46 50.24
N ALA A 313 -29.90 19.61 50.68
CA ALA A 313 -29.11 20.56 49.87
C ALA A 313 -27.63 20.67 50.31
N GLN A 314 -26.96 19.54 50.56
CA GLN A 314 -25.57 19.49 51.08
C GLN A 314 -24.62 18.50 50.38
N GLN A 315 -25.06 17.78 49.34
CA GLN A 315 -24.31 16.66 48.75
C GLN A 315 -23.24 16.96 47.65
N PRO A 316 -23.26 18.06 46.86
CA PRO A 316 -22.44 18.10 45.63
C PRO A 316 -20.91 18.18 45.85
N SER A 317 -20.42 18.36 47.08
CA SER A 317 -18.99 18.38 47.39
C SER A 317 -18.41 17.02 47.79
N SER A 318 -19.21 16.09 48.34
CA SER A 318 -18.73 14.74 48.70
C SER A 318 -18.41 13.91 47.48
N ASP A 319 -19.30 13.95 46.48
CA ASP A 319 -19.30 13.01 45.36
C ASP A 319 -18.10 13.26 44.43
N LEU A 320 -17.67 14.53 44.31
CA LEU A 320 -16.47 14.92 43.58
C LEU A 320 -15.17 14.65 44.36
N ALA A 321 -15.21 14.60 45.70
CA ALA A 321 -14.07 14.15 46.49
C ALA A 321 -13.87 12.63 46.37
N GLU A 322 -14.97 11.86 46.37
CA GLU A 322 -14.92 10.41 46.14
C GLU A 322 -14.47 10.06 44.72
N LEU A 323 -14.94 10.78 43.69
CA LEU A 323 -14.45 10.63 42.31
C LEU A 323 -12.91 10.79 42.24
N LYS A 324 -12.35 11.81 42.90
CA LYS A 324 -10.89 12.02 42.96
C LYS A 324 -10.16 10.87 43.65
N ARG A 325 -10.73 10.33 44.74
CA ARG A 325 -10.17 9.16 45.45
C ARG A 325 -10.16 7.92 44.57
N VAL A 326 -11.23 7.68 43.80
CA VAL A 326 -11.33 6.60 42.82
C VAL A 326 -10.31 6.77 41.70
N LEU A 327 -10.17 7.98 41.13
CA LEU A 327 -9.20 8.26 40.07
C LEU A 327 -7.75 8.06 40.55
N ALA A 328 -7.38 8.61 41.71
CA ALA A 328 -6.04 8.44 42.26
C ALA A 328 -5.70 6.95 42.55
N THR A 329 -6.70 6.17 42.99
CA THR A 329 -6.54 4.71 43.18
C THR A 329 -6.34 4.00 41.83
N ALA A 330 -7.10 4.38 40.80
CA ALA A 330 -6.99 3.81 39.47
C ALA A 330 -5.65 4.14 38.79
N VAL A 331 -5.13 5.36 38.95
CA VAL A 331 -3.80 5.76 38.44
C VAL A 331 -2.70 4.89 39.08
N ALA A 332 -2.63 4.82 40.41
CA ALA A 332 -1.61 4.02 41.11
C ALA A 332 -1.68 2.52 40.75
N ALA A 333 -2.89 1.98 40.60
CA ALA A 333 -3.09 0.61 40.13
C ALA A 333 -2.62 0.41 38.67
N GLN A 334 -2.83 1.40 37.80
CA GLN A 334 -2.39 1.37 36.41
C GLN A 334 -0.87 1.45 36.28
N GLU A 335 -0.23 2.35 37.03
CA GLU A 335 1.23 2.49 37.09
C GLU A 335 1.88 1.15 37.47
N GLN A 336 1.38 0.48 38.52
CA GLN A 336 1.85 -0.85 38.89
C GLN A 336 1.58 -1.90 37.79
N TYR A 337 0.38 -1.92 37.21
CA TYR A 337 -0.02 -2.95 36.23
C TYR A 337 0.66 -2.79 34.85
N SER A 338 1.09 -1.57 34.51
CA SER A 338 1.84 -1.27 33.28
C SER A 338 3.13 -2.10 33.14
N GLN A 339 3.73 -2.50 34.26
CA GLN A 339 5.01 -3.22 34.35
C GLN A 339 4.88 -4.75 34.24
N TYR A 340 3.66 -5.29 34.12
CA TYR A 340 3.43 -6.74 34.12
C TYR A 340 3.80 -7.38 32.77
N SER A 341 4.35 -8.61 32.83
CA SER A 341 4.65 -9.40 31.64
C SER A 341 3.39 -9.88 30.91
N GLN A 342 3.54 -10.37 29.67
CA GLN A 342 2.42 -10.91 28.90
C GLN A 342 1.75 -12.08 29.64
N GLU A 343 2.55 -12.97 30.22
CA GLU A 343 2.10 -14.17 30.93
C GLU A 343 1.31 -13.83 32.20
N GLN A 344 1.73 -12.80 32.93
CA GLN A 344 1.00 -12.30 34.10
C GLN A 344 -0.35 -11.70 33.70
N VAL A 345 -0.35 -10.86 32.66
CA VAL A 345 -1.57 -10.24 32.11
C VAL A 345 -2.56 -11.29 31.59
N ASP A 346 -2.06 -12.33 30.92
CA ASP A 346 -2.89 -13.37 30.30
C ASP A 346 -3.48 -14.33 31.34
N GLN A 347 -2.74 -14.64 32.41
CA GLN A 347 -3.25 -15.38 33.56
C GLN A 347 -4.36 -14.61 34.30
N ILE A 348 -4.20 -13.29 34.45
CA ILE A 348 -5.21 -12.40 35.04
C ILE A 348 -6.45 -12.32 34.14
N PHE A 349 -6.27 -12.15 32.83
CA PHE A 349 -7.33 -12.11 31.83
C PHE A 349 -8.14 -13.41 31.78
N TYR A 350 -7.48 -14.57 31.85
CA TYR A 350 -8.13 -15.89 31.94
C TYR A 350 -8.98 -16.03 33.21
N ALA A 351 -8.41 -15.75 34.39
CA ALA A 351 -9.13 -15.85 35.67
C ALA A 351 -10.37 -14.93 35.71
N ALA A 352 -10.20 -13.70 35.24
CA ALA A 352 -11.26 -12.71 35.12
C ALA A 352 -12.40 -13.15 34.17
N ALA A 353 -12.07 -13.71 33.01
CA ALA A 353 -13.05 -14.20 32.04
C ALA A 353 -13.79 -15.44 32.56
N LEU A 354 -13.09 -16.38 33.19
CA LEU A 354 -13.67 -17.59 33.79
C LEU A 354 -14.69 -17.25 34.88
N ALA A 355 -14.35 -16.32 35.79
CA ALA A 355 -15.26 -15.88 36.84
C ALA A 355 -16.52 -15.19 36.28
N ALA A 356 -16.36 -14.32 35.28
CA ALA A 356 -17.48 -13.68 34.59
C ALA A 356 -18.43 -14.68 33.92
N ASN A 357 -17.87 -15.68 33.24
CA ASN A 357 -18.63 -16.73 32.58
C ASN A 357 -19.38 -17.62 33.59
N GLN A 358 -18.77 -17.96 34.73
CA GLN A 358 -19.44 -18.68 35.82
C GLN A 358 -20.59 -17.84 36.42
N ALA A 359 -20.41 -16.53 36.58
CA ALA A 359 -21.42 -15.61 37.11
C ALA A 359 -22.55 -15.22 36.14
N ARG A 360 -22.56 -15.74 34.89
CA ARG A 360 -23.49 -15.31 33.83
C ARG A 360 -24.97 -15.30 34.22
N LEU A 361 -25.43 -16.30 34.99
CA LEU A 361 -26.82 -16.49 35.41
C LEU A 361 -27.28 -15.55 36.55
N PRO A 362 -26.58 -15.47 37.72
CA PRO A 362 -26.97 -14.51 38.75
C PRO A 362 -26.92 -13.06 38.23
N LEU A 363 -25.90 -12.70 37.44
CA LEU A 363 -25.80 -11.37 36.82
C LEU A 363 -26.97 -11.09 35.86
N ALA A 364 -27.37 -12.05 35.02
CA ALA A 364 -28.52 -11.91 34.12
C ALA A 364 -29.84 -11.70 34.88
N LYS A 365 -30.10 -12.50 35.93
CA LYS A 365 -31.27 -12.32 36.80
C LYS A 365 -31.30 -10.95 37.47
N MET A 366 -30.15 -10.51 38.00
CA MET A 366 -30.01 -9.21 38.64
C MET A 366 -30.27 -8.05 37.66
N ALA A 367 -29.74 -8.13 36.43
CA ALA A 367 -29.96 -7.14 35.40
C ALA A 367 -31.43 -7.03 34.96
N VAL A 368 -32.14 -8.15 34.73
CA VAL A 368 -33.58 -8.12 34.42
C VAL A 368 -34.37 -7.51 35.59
N THR A 369 -34.05 -7.91 36.83
CA THR A 369 -34.77 -7.45 38.04
C THR A 369 -34.60 -5.95 38.29
N GLU A 370 -33.39 -5.43 38.13
CA GLU A 370 -33.10 -4.00 38.35
C GLU A 370 -33.65 -3.11 37.22
N THR A 371 -33.37 -3.47 35.96
CA THR A 371 -33.73 -2.63 34.80
C THR A 371 -35.20 -2.70 34.43
N ARG A 372 -35.83 -3.85 34.70
CA ARG A 372 -37.14 -4.30 34.17
C ARG A 372 -37.16 -4.41 32.65
N MET A 373 -36.04 -4.83 32.05
CA MET A 373 -35.87 -4.94 30.60
C MET A 373 -35.26 -6.29 30.19
N GLY A 374 -35.81 -6.89 29.13
CA GLY A 374 -35.24 -8.03 28.44
C GLY A 374 -35.57 -9.39 29.06
N VAL A 375 -34.74 -10.39 28.74
CA VAL A 375 -34.98 -11.83 29.02
C VAL A 375 -33.77 -12.40 29.76
N VAL A 376 -33.98 -13.24 30.79
CA VAL A 376 -32.89 -13.76 31.63
C VAL A 376 -31.96 -14.65 30.81
N GLU A 377 -32.53 -15.51 29.99
CA GLU A 377 -31.88 -16.50 29.13
C GLU A 377 -31.00 -15.79 28.08
N ASP A 378 -31.48 -14.72 27.47
CA ASP A 378 -30.70 -13.95 26.50
C ASP A 378 -29.60 -13.12 27.18
N LYS A 379 -29.83 -12.58 28.39
CA LYS A 379 -28.76 -11.94 29.17
C LYS A 379 -27.71 -12.93 29.66
N VAL A 380 -28.05 -14.22 29.87
CA VAL A 380 -27.06 -15.29 30.09
C VAL A 380 -26.16 -15.44 28.87
N ILE A 381 -26.74 -15.51 27.67
CA ILE A 381 -26.00 -15.60 26.41
C ILE A 381 -25.11 -14.36 26.21
N LYS A 382 -25.61 -13.15 26.50
CA LYS A 382 -24.84 -11.89 26.41
C LYS A 382 -23.67 -11.82 27.41
N ASN A 383 -23.84 -12.32 28.63
CA ASN A 383 -22.76 -12.40 29.62
C ASN A 383 -21.72 -13.45 29.25
N HIS A 384 -22.14 -14.58 28.68
CA HIS A 384 -21.27 -15.64 28.15
C HIS A 384 -20.47 -15.15 26.92
N PHE A 385 -21.10 -14.50 25.95
CA PHE A 385 -20.41 -13.84 24.83
C PHE A 385 -19.38 -12.81 25.32
N ALA A 386 -19.77 -11.93 26.25
CA ALA A 386 -18.89 -10.89 26.79
C ALA A 386 -17.69 -11.43 27.59
N SER A 387 -17.65 -12.72 27.92
CA SER A 387 -16.55 -13.36 28.66
C SER A 387 -15.79 -14.38 27.82
N GLU A 388 -16.47 -15.42 27.32
CA GLU A 388 -15.83 -16.55 26.64
C GLU A 388 -15.34 -16.19 25.23
N TYR A 389 -16.17 -15.55 24.39
CA TYR A 389 -15.77 -15.15 23.04
C TYR A 389 -14.67 -14.06 23.08
N ILE A 390 -14.79 -13.09 23.99
CA ILE A 390 -13.76 -12.07 24.23
C ILE A 390 -12.44 -12.70 24.67
N TYR A 391 -12.47 -13.69 25.56
CA TYR A 391 -11.27 -14.43 25.94
C TYR A 391 -10.68 -15.23 24.76
N HIS A 392 -11.49 -16.04 24.08
CA HIS A 392 -11.03 -16.90 22.99
C HIS A 392 -10.43 -16.13 21.82
N LYS A 393 -10.96 -14.94 21.49
CA LYS A 393 -10.41 -14.06 20.45
C LYS A 393 -9.06 -13.46 20.83
N TYR A 394 -8.93 -12.94 22.04
CA TYR A 394 -7.82 -12.04 22.41
C TYR A 394 -6.77 -12.67 23.34
N LYS A 395 -6.96 -13.92 23.79
CA LYS A 395 -6.00 -14.63 24.66
C LYS A 395 -4.57 -14.60 24.13
N ASP A 396 -4.35 -14.88 22.84
CA ASP A 396 -3.01 -14.98 22.24
C ASP A 396 -2.53 -13.65 21.62
N GLU A 397 -3.29 -12.55 21.71
CA GLU A 397 -2.87 -11.26 21.16
C GLU A 397 -1.74 -10.64 22.00
N LYS A 398 -0.64 -10.24 21.37
CA LYS A 398 0.46 -9.55 22.05
C LYS A 398 0.04 -8.12 22.42
N THR A 399 0.08 -7.82 23.71
CA THR A 399 -0.32 -6.52 24.30
C THR A 399 0.72 -5.95 25.27
N CYS A 400 1.81 -6.68 25.54
CA CYS A 400 2.91 -6.29 26.42
C CYS A 400 4.24 -6.19 25.66
N GLY A 401 4.99 -5.11 25.89
CA GLY A 401 6.36 -4.97 25.38
C GLY A 401 6.45 -4.98 23.85
N MET A 402 7.48 -5.65 23.31
CA MET A 402 7.72 -5.74 21.87
C MET A 402 6.70 -6.66 21.18
N ILE A 403 5.89 -6.08 20.29
CA ILE A 403 4.84 -6.82 19.56
C ILE A 403 5.26 -7.22 18.14
N GLU A 404 6.12 -6.41 17.50
CA GLU A 404 6.58 -6.55 16.11
C GLU A 404 8.04 -6.10 16.01
N GLU A 405 8.85 -6.82 15.22
CA GLU A 405 10.28 -6.55 15.03
C GLU A 405 10.67 -6.88 13.59
N ASP A 406 11.31 -5.92 12.91
CA ASP A 406 12.02 -6.10 11.65
C ASP A 406 13.48 -5.67 11.84
N PRO A 407 14.39 -6.61 12.17
CA PRO A 407 15.81 -6.29 12.34
C PRO A 407 16.48 -5.77 11.06
N ALA A 408 15.99 -6.16 9.88
CA ALA A 408 16.57 -5.78 8.60
C ALA A 408 16.21 -4.33 8.24
N GLY A 409 14.92 -3.97 8.30
CA GLY A 409 14.44 -2.60 8.19
C GLY A 409 14.80 -1.71 9.39
N GLY A 410 15.21 -2.31 10.51
CA GLY A 410 15.59 -1.58 11.73
C GLY A 410 14.39 -0.95 12.43
N VAL A 411 13.26 -1.66 12.48
CA VAL A 411 11.99 -1.16 13.04
C VAL A 411 11.50 -2.10 14.13
N THR A 412 11.15 -1.54 15.29
CA THR A 412 10.57 -2.28 16.40
C THR A 412 9.31 -1.56 16.88
N LYS A 413 8.22 -2.30 17.09
CA LYS A 413 6.99 -1.74 17.67
C LYS A 413 6.75 -2.29 19.07
N VAL A 414 6.55 -1.36 20.01
CA VAL A 414 6.29 -1.64 21.42
C VAL A 414 4.86 -1.20 21.75
N ALA A 415 4.10 -2.09 22.39
CA ALA A 415 2.77 -1.79 22.90
C ALA A 415 2.86 -1.21 24.32
N GLU A 416 2.27 -0.03 24.51
CA GLU A 416 2.10 0.61 25.81
C GLU A 416 0.59 0.75 26.11
N PRO A 417 0.16 0.68 27.39
CA PRO A 417 -1.21 1.02 27.76
C PRO A 417 -1.55 2.48 27.38
N VAL A 418 -2.84 2.79 27.27
CA VAL A 418 -3.30 4.19 27.17
C VAL A 418 -3.31 4.90 28.52
N GLY A 419 -3.53 4.17 29.62
CA GLY A 419 -3.60 4.69 30.98
C GLY A 419 -4.91 4.31 31.68
N VAL A 420 -5.61 5.30 32.25
CA VAL A 420 -6.90 5.08 32.92
C VAL A 420 -8.06 5.30 31.96
N VAL A 421 -8.94 4.32 31.85
CA VAL A 421 -10.08 4.31 30.93
C VAL A 421 -11.38 4.64 31.67
N ALA A 422 -12.14 5.62 31.20
CA ALA A 422 -13.50 5.89 31.68
C ALA A 422 -14.52 5.06 30.89
N GLY A 423 -15.14 4.07 31.54
CA GLY A 423 -16.09 3.15 30.89
C GLY A 423 -17.54 3.51 31.16
N ILE A 424 -18.22 4.17 30.22
CA ILE A 424 -19.65 4.48 30.33
C ILE A 424 -20.49 3.24 29.97
N VAL A 425 -21.47 2.86 30.80
CA VAL A 425 -22.24 1.62 30.64
C VAL A 425 -23.75 1.90 30.44
N PRO A 426 -24.40 1.32 29.41
CA PRO A 426 -25.80 1.57 29.10
C PRO A 426 -26.76 0.70 29.93
N THR A 427 -28.02 1.13 30.05
CA THR A 427 -29.05 0.39 30.81
C THR A 427 -29.54 -0.90 30.15
N THR A 428 -29.25 -1.12 28.86
CA THR A 428 -29.70 -2.28 28.07
C THR A 428 -28.77 -3.49 28.20
N ASN A 429 -27.46 -3.23 28.27
CA ASN A 429 -26.38 -4.23 28.27
C ASN A 429 -25.48 -4.15 29.53
N PRO A 430 -26.00 -3.93 30.75
CA PRO A 430 -25.20 -3.43 31.87
C PRO A 430 -24.06 -4.37 32.29
N THR A 431 -24.41 -5.63 32.60
CA THR A 431 -23.45 -6.65 33.05
C THR A 431 -22.48 -7.03 31.94
N SER A 432 -22.99 -7.27 30.74
CA SER A 432 -22.19 -7.73 29.61
C SER A 432 -21.22 -6.66 29.10
N THR A 433 -21.63 -5.38 29.02
CA THR A 433 -20.71 -4.28 28.67
C THR A 433 -19.69 -3.99 29.77
N ALA A 434 -20.03 -4.19 31.06
CA ALA A 434 -19.06 -4.09 32.15
C ALA A 434 -17.98 -5.17 32.07
N ILE A 435 -18.37 -6.45 31.91
CA ILE A 435 -17.45 -7.58 31.72
C ILE A 435 -16.53 -7.32 30.52
N PHE A 436 -17.13 -7.03 29.35
CA PHE A 436 -16.39 -6.77 28.10
C PHE A 436 -15.31 -5.67 28.27
N LYS A 437 -15.67 -4.51 28.86
CA LYS A 437 -14.70 -3.42 29.07
C LYS A 437 -13.62 -3.78 30.08
N ALA A 438 -13.98 -4.45 31.17
CA ALA A 438 -13.03 -4.88 32.18
C ALA A 438 -12.01 -5.88 31.61
N LEU A 439 -12.46 -6.87 30.83
CA LEU A 439 -11.58 -7.84 30.17
C LEU A 439 -10.65 -7.18 29.16
N LEU A 440 -11.14 -6.25 28.31
CA LEU A 440 -10.27 -5.52 27.39
C LEU A 440 -9.22 -4.67 28.12
N CYS A 441 -9.59 -3.94 29.18
CA CYS A 441 -8.64 -3.14 29.96
C CYS A 441 -7.58 -4.01 30.66
N LEU A 442 -8.00 -5.15 31.25
CA LEU A 442 -7.09 -6.11 31.87
C LEU A 442 -6.06 -6.67 30.88
N LYS A 443 -6.50 -7.13 29.70
CA LYS A 443 -5.60 -7.64 28.63
C LYS A 443 -4.62 -6.57 28.10
N THR A 444 -4.89 -5.29 28.32
CA THR A 444 -4.12 -4.16 27.77
C THR A 444 -3.37 -3.32 28.81
N ARG A 445 -3.25 -3.81 30.05
CA ARG A 445 -2.57 -3.13 31.17
C ARG A 445 -3.15 -1.74 31.54
N ASN A 446 -4.43 -1.53 31.25
CA ASN A 446 -5.16 -0.29 31.56
C ASN A 446 -5.99 -0.44 32.84
N ALA A 447 -6.12 0.65 33.60
CA ALA A 447 -7.13 0.74 34.65
C ALA A 447 -8.50 1.13 34.07
N LEU A 448 -9.57 0.77 34.75
CA LEU A 448 -10.94 1.04 34.33
C LEU A 448 -11.77 1.66 35.45
N VAL A 449 -12.32 2.85 35.22
CA VAL A 449 -13.33 3.49 36.08
C VAL A 449 -14.68 3.45 35.39
N LEU A 450 -15.58 2.58 35.86
CA LEU A 450 -16.91 2.40 35.28
C LEU A 450 -17.91 3.46 35.78
N CYS A 451 -18.63 4.08 34.86
CA CYS A 451 -19.79 4.92 35.15
C CYS A 451 -21.08 4.18 34.75
N PRO A 452 -21.82 3.59 35.71
CA PRO A 452 -23.05 2.87 35.42
C PRO A 452 -24.22 3.81 35.12
N HIS A 453 -25.17 3.37 34.30
CA HIS A 453 -26.44 4.07 34.17
C HIS A 453 -27.29 3.91 35.45
N PRO A 454 -27.96 4.96 35.97
CA PRO A 454 -28.70 4.88 37.24
C PRO A 454 -29.76 3.76 37.34
N ARG A 455 -30.45 3.42 36.23
CA ARG A 455 -31.43 2.30 36.17
C ARG A 455 -30.81 0.89 36.14
N ALA A 456 -29.48 0.77 36.17
CA ALA A 456 -28.76 -0.51 36.06
C ALA A 456 -27.50 -0.55 36.94
N ARG A 457 -27.49 0.25 38.01
CA ARG A 457 -26.32 0.52 38.85
C ARG A 457 -25.79 -0.75 39.50
N LYS A 458 -26.64 -1.46 40.25
CA LYS A 458 -26.22 -2.55 41.13
C LYS A 458 -25.72 -3.75 40.33
N CYS A 459 -26.39 -4.11 39.24
CA CYS A 459 -25.93 -5.19 38.36
C CYS A 459 -24.64 -4.86 37.60
N THR A 460 -24.45 -3.60 37.18
CA THR A 460 -23.18 -3.15 36.59
C THR A 460 -22.03 -3.24 37.59
N ILE A 461 -22.25 -2.77 38.81
CA ILE A 461 -21.27 -2.80 39.90
C ILE A 461 -20.93 -4.24 40.32
N GLU A 462 -21.92 -5.13 40.40
CA GLU A 462 -21.68 -6.54 40.75
C GLU A 462 -20.88 -7.28 39.66
N ALA A 463 -21.17 -7.02 38.38
CA ALA A 463 -20.35 -7.55 37.29
C ALA A 463 -18.90 -7.05 37.36
N ALA A 464 -18.70 -5.76 37.65
CA ALA A 464 -17.38 -5.17 37.82
C ALA A 464 -16.62 -5.77 39.03
N ARG A 465 -17.32 -5.96 40.16
CA ARG A 465 -16.79 -6.56 41.39
C ARG A 465 -16.29 -7.99 41.14
N ILE A 466 -17.10 -8.85 40.52
CA ILE A 466 -16.73 -10.24 40.24
C ILE A 466 -15.47 -10.32 39.35
N VAL A 467 -15.41 -9.50 38.29
CA VAL A 467 -14.25 -9.46 37.38
C VAL A 467 -12.99 -8.93 38.10
N ARG A 468 -13.13 -7.85 38.88
CA ARG A 468 -12.06 -7.26 39.69
C ARG A 468 -11.50 -8.24 40.70
N ASP A 469 -12.36 -8.90 41.47
CA ASP A 469 -11.95 -9.73 42.61
C ASP A 469 -11.26 -11.01 42.12
N ALA A 470 -11.70 -11.57 40.99
CA ALA A 470 -10.99 -12.64 40.29
C ALA A 470 -9.63 -12.19 39.71
N ALA A 471 -9.56 -10.99 39.11
CA ALA A 471 -8.31 -10.44 38.60
C ALA A 471 -7.29 -10.18 39.71
N VAL A 472 -7.72 -9.61 40.85
CA VAL A 472 -6.87 -9.37 42.03
C VAL A 472 -6.41 -10.69 42.66
N ALA A 473 -7.28 -11.70 42.74
CA ALA A 473 -6.89 -13.04 43.19
C ALA A 473 -5.86 -13.72 42.25
N ALA A 474 -5.83 -13.36 40.97
CA ALA A 474 -4.82 -13.76 40.00
C ALA A 474 -3.56 -12.86 39.97
N GLY A 475 -3.47 -11.84 40.84
CA GLY A 475 -2.30 -10.98 41.02
C GLY A 475 -2.41 -9.54 40.48
N ALA A 476 -3.57 -9.12 39.96
CA ALA A 476 -3.77 -7.75 39.50
C ALA A 476 -3.77 -6.73 40.66
N PRO A 477 -3.32 -5.48 40.46
CA PRO A 477 -3.30 -4.48 41.52
C PRO A 477 -4.70 -4.12 42.06
N PRO A 478 -4.88 -3.98 43.38
CA PRO A 478 -6.14 -3.53 43.96
C PRO A 478 -6.59 -2.18 43.38
N GLY A 479 -7.84 -2.12 42.90
CA GLY A 479 -8.42 -0.90 42.30
C GLY A 479 -8.24 -0.76 40.78
N ILE A 480 -7.52 -1.69 40.11
CA ILE A 480 -7.36 -1.70 38.64
C ILE A 480 -8.70 -1.65 37.88
N ILE A 481 -9.75 -2.22 38.47
CA ILE A 481 -11.14 -1.98 38.09
C ILE A 481 -11.84 -1.32 39.29
N SER A 482 -12.44 -0.16 39.02
CA SER A 482 -13.18 0.67 39.98
C SER A 482 -14.47 1.21 39.33
N TRP A 483 -15.35 1.84 40.11
CA TRP A 483 -16.64 2.33 39.61
C TRP A 483 -17.15 3.55 40.39
N ILE A 484 -18.10 4.27 39.79
CA ILE A 484 -18.89 5.30 40.44
C ILE A 484 -20.07 4.66 41.16
N GLU A 485 -20.13 4.77 42.49
CA GLU A 485 -21.17 4.14 43.30
C GLU A 485 -22.54 4.82 43.13
N GLU A 486 -22.60 6.17 43.12
CA GLU A 486 -23.83 6.94 42.86
C GLU A 486 -23.67 7.78 41.58
N PRO A 487 -24.11 7.28 40.41
CA PRO A 487 -23.92 7.98 39.13
C PRO A 487 -24.86 9.19 38.98
N SER A 488 -24.29 10.38 38.78
CA SER A 488 -25.02 11.63 38.48
C SER A 488 -24.48 12.31 37.22
N MET A 489 -25.27 13.23 36.64
CA MET A 489 -24.83 14.04 35.48
C MET A 489 -23.49 14.73 35.77
N LEU A 490 -23.38 15.40 36.92
CA LEU A 490 -22.17 16.08 37.38
C LEU A 490 -20.97 15.14 37.45
N VAL A 491 -21.10 14.01 38.17
CA VAL A 491 -20.01 13.05 38.35
C VAL A 491 -19.60 12.40 37.02
N SER A 492 -20.56 12.09 36.13
CA SER A 492 -20.26 11.53 34.81
C SER A 492 -19.52 12.51 33.90
N GLN A 493 -19.87 13.80 33.94
CA GLN A 493 -19.16 14.85 33.21
C GLN A 493 -17.75 15.06 33.78
N SER A 494 -17.63 15.20 35.11
CA SER A 494 -16.34 15.37 35.78
C SER A 494 -15.41 14.18 35.60
N LEU A 495 -15.93 12.95 35.51
CA LEU A 495 -15.13 11.77 35.15
C LEU A 495 -14.62 11.86 33.70
N MET A 496 -15.49 12.20 32.74
CA MET A 496 -15.08 12.27 31.33
C MET A 496 -14.05 13.38 31.09
N SER A 497 -14.14 14.52 31.77
CA SER A 497 -13.18 15.63 31.65
C SER A 497 -12.06 15.62 32.70
N ALA A 498 -11.82 14.50 33.39
CA ALA A 498 -10.75 14.38 34.38
C ALA A 498 -9.38 14.27 33.67
N PRO A 499 -8.34 15.03 34.08
CA PRO A 499 -7.00 14.92 33.48
C PRO A 499 -6.33 13.56 33.73
N GLU A 500 -6.80 12.80 34.72
CA GLU A 500 -6.36 11.43 35.00
C GLU A 500 -6.90 10.41 33.98
N ILE A 501 -7.96 10.74 33.20
CA ILE A 501 -8.56 9.84 32.21
C ILE A 501 -7.89 10.00 30.84
N SER A 502 -7.27 8.92 30.38
CA SER A 502 -6.51 8.87 29.14
C SER A 502 -7.38 8.51 27.93
N LEU A 503 -8.50 7.80 28.15
CA LEU A 503 -9.43 7.38 27.09
C LEU A 503 -10.85 7.12 27.65
N ILE A 504 -11.88 7.53 26.91
CA ILE A 504 -13.28 7.26 27.26
C ILE A 504 -13.86 6.17 26.34
N LEU A 505 -14.40 5.10 26.91
CA LEU A 505 -15.25 4.14 26.19
C LEU A 505 -16.73 4.52 26.38
N ALA A 506 -17.29 5.25 25.43
CA ALA A 506 -18.63 5.81 25.51
C ALA A 506 -19.69 4.90 24.86
N THR A 507 -20.26 3.96 25.63
CA THR A 507 -21.35 3.09 25.17
C THR A 507 -22.67 3.58 25.75
N GLY A 508 -23.46 4.28 24.96
CA GLY A 508 -24.73 4.88 25.37
C GLY A 508 -25.39 5.67 24.25
N GLY A 509 -26.52 6.31 24.55
CA GLY A 509 -27.26 7.09 23.54
C GLY A 509 -26.49 8.31 23.02
N PRO A 510 -26.85 8.88 21.85
CA PRO A 510 -26.06 9.90 21.14
C PRO A 510 -25.66 11.14 21.96
N GLN A 511 -26.48 11.53 22.95
CA GLN A 511 -26.16 12.67 23.84
C GLN A 511 -24.95 12.39 24.73
N MET A 512 -24.82 11.16 25.25
CA MET A 512 -23.68 10.75 26.09
C MET A 512 -22.41 10.58 25.25
N VAL A 513 -22.53 10.05 24.03
CA VAL A 513 -21.41 9.94 23.10
C VAL A 513 -20.91 11.33 22.68
N ARG A 514 -21.82 12.26 22.36
CA ARG A 514 -21.45 13.66 22.12
C ARG A 514 -20.77 14.30 23.34
N ALA A 515 -21.23 14.02 24.56
CA ALA A 515 -20.60 14.52 25.78
C ALA A 515 -19.15 14.00 25.93
N ALA A 516 -18.91 12.71 25.67
CA ALA A 516 -17.56 12.14 25.68
C ALA A 516 -16.62 12.81 24.66
N TYR A 517 -17.06 12.98 23.40
CA TYR A 517 -16.29 13.73 22.38
C TYR A 517 -16.18 15.24 22.65
N SER A 518 -16.93 15.79 23.62
CA SER A 518 -16.84 17.20 24.04
C SER A 518 -16.06 17.40 25.35
N SER A 519 -15.49 16.33 25.92
CA SER A 519 -14.86 16.33 27.25
C SER A 519 -13.45 16.93 27.30
N GLY A 520 -12.78 17.04 26.14
CA GLY A 520 -11.35 17.34 26.00
C GLY A 520 -10.46 16.09 25.93
N ASN A 521 -10.91 14.95 26.46
CA ASN A 521 -10.17 13.70 26.44
C ASN A 521 -10.47 12.85 25.19
N PRO A 522 -9.55 11.97 24.75
CA PRO A 522 -9.80 11.01 23.69
C PRO A 522 -11.00 10.10 24.00
N ALA A 523 -11.85 9.82 23.00
CA ALA A 523 -13.05 9.00 23.18
C ALA A 523 -13.25 8.00 22.03
N LEU A 524 -13.74 6.81 22.36
CA LEU A 524 -14.28 5.81 21.44
C LEU A 524 -15.78 5.63 21.75
N GLY A 525 -16.63 6.14 20.87
CA GLY A 525 -18.08 6.12 21.01
C GLY A 525 -18.79 5.12 20.09
N VAL A 526 -20.09 4.96 20.33
CA VAL A 526 -21.02 4.18 19.49
C VAL A 526 -22.06 5.10 18.83
N GLY A 527 -22.80 4.60 17.86
CA GLY A 527 -23.97 5.28 17.27
C GLY A 527 -25.30 4.75 17.82
N ALA A 528 -26.40 5.37 17.39
CA ALA A 528 -27.74 4.76 17.44
C ALA A 528 -27.91 3.77 16.27
N GLY A 529 -28.79 2.78 16.41
CA GLY A 529 -28.97 1.72 15.42
C GLY A 529 -30.36 1.69 14.79
N ASN A 530 -30.49 2.20 13.56
CA ASN A 530 -31.72 2.09 12.77
C ASN A 530 -31.61 1.06 11.64
N THR A 531 -31.20 -0.17 11.99
CA THR A 531 -30.85 -1.23 11.03
C THR A 531 -32.03 -1.60 10.10
N PRO A 532 -31.89 -1.45 8.78
CA PRO A 532 -32.81 -2.06 7.82
C PRO A 532 -32.33 -3.47 7.44
N ALA A 533 -33.28 -4.39 7.26
CA ALA A 533 -33.07 -5.66 6.58
C ALA A 533 -33.75 -5.63 5.21
N VAL A 534 -32.97 -5.58 4.12
CA VAL A 534 -33.49 -5.74 2.76
C VAL A 534 -33.68 -7.23 2.47
N ILE A 535 -34.80 -7.61 1.88
CA ILE A 535 -35.03 -8.97 1.35
C ILE A 535 -35.34 -8.83 -0.15
N ASP A 536 -34.49 -9.41 -0.99
CA ASP A 536 -34.67 -9.39 -2.44
C ASP A 536 -35.43 -10.63 -2.96
N GLU A 537 -35.79 -10.59 -4.24
CA GLU A 537 -36.57 -11.62 -4.92
C GLU A 537 -35.86 -12.98 -5.08
N THR A 538 -34.58 -13.08 -4.66
CA THR A 538 -33.74 -14.28 -4.74
C THR A 538 -33.41 -14.90 -3.39
N ALA A 539 -33.85 -14.27 -2.28
CA ALA A 539 -33.54 -14.70 -0.92
C ALA A 539 -34.24 -16.02 -0.51
N ASP A 540 -33.59 -16.80 0.38
CA ASP A 540 -34.31 -17.79 1.17
C ASP A 540 -35.18 -17.07 2.20
N ILE A 541 -36.46 -16.95 1.90
CA ILE A 541 -37.49 -16.30 2.73
C ILE A 541 -37.56 -16.93 4.14
N ARG A 542 -37.41 -18.25 4.26
CA ARG A 542 -37.52 -18.96 5.54
C ARG A 542 -36.34 -18.67 6.44
N MET A 543 -35.14 -18.70 5.88
CA MET A 543 -33.91 -18.32 6.57
C MET A 543 -33.94 -16.82 6.92
N ALA A 544 -34.34 -15.95 6.01
CA ALA A 544 -34.39 -14.50 6.22
C ALA A 544 -35.35 -14.12 7.37
N VAL A 545 -36.59 -14.58 7.31
CA VAL A 545 -37.59 -14.35 8.37
C VAL A 545 -37.14 -14.94 9.70
N SER A 546 -36.59 -16.16 9.71
CA SER A 546 -36.11 -16.80 10.94
C SER A 546 -34.94 -16.05 11.58
N SER A 547 -33.99 -15.58 10.78
CA SER A 547 -32.84 -14.77 11.23
C SER A 547 -33.28 -13.41 11.78
N ILE A 548 -34.16 -12.69 11.08
CA ILE A 548 -34.72 -11.42 11.57
C ILE A 548 -35.45 -11.63 12.89
N LEU A 549 -36.25 -12.70 13.04
CA LEU A 549 -36.94 -13.01 14.28
C LEU A 549 -35.94 -13.32 15.41
N VAL A 550 -34.96 -14.20 15.20
CA VAL A 550 -33.93 -14.55 16.19
C VAL A 550 -33.15 -13.32 16.67
N SER A 551 -32.82 -12.39 15.78
CA SER A 551 -32.18 -11.12 16.15
C SER A 551 -33.13 -10.17 16.88
N LYS A 552 -34.38 -10.02 16.41
CA LYS A 552 -35.34 -9.04 16.94
C LYS A 552 -35.90 -9.42 18.31
N THR A 553 -36.10 -10.70 18.58
CA THR A 553 -36.59 -11.18 19.88
C THR A 553 -35.51 -11.22 20.95
N PHE A 554 -34.23 -11.32 20.56
CA PHE A 554 -33.11 -11.51 21.49
C PHE A 554 -33.02 -10.36 22.50
N ASP A 555 -33.17 -10.73 23.78
CA ASP A 555 -33.25 -9.83 24.93
C ASP A 555 -34.33 -8.74 24.77
N ASN A 556 -35.45 -9.09 24.13
CA ASN A 556 -36.52 -8.19 23.68
C ASN A 556 -36.02 -7.04 22.78
N GLY A 557 -35.02 -7.29 21.92
CA GLY A 557 -34.60 -6.35 20.88
C GLY A 557 -33.80 -5.14 21.39
N VAL A 558 -33.21 -5.20 22.59
CA VAL A 558 -32.41 -4.10 23.18
C VAL A 558 -30.98 -4.00 22.65
N ILE A 559 -30.58 -4.87 21.72
CA ILE A 559 -29.34 -4.73 20.96
C ILE A 559 -29.57 -3.64 19.89
N CYS A 560 -28.75 -2.59 19.89
CA CYS A 560 -28.82 -1.48 18.93
C CYS A 560 -28.66 -1.95 17.47
N ALA A 561 -27.86 -3.00 17.22
CA ALA A 561 -27.76 -3.59 15.88
C ALA A 561 -29.04 -4.28 15.39
N SER A 562 -30.00 -4.62 16.26
CA SER A 562 -31.22 -5.34 15.87
C SER A 562 -32.00 -4.60 14.78
N GLU A 563 -32.64 -5.36 13.90
CA GLU A 563 -33.48 -4.86 12.81
C GLU A 563 -34.55 -3.93 13.37
N GLN A 564 -34.67 -2.73 12.82
CA GLN A 564 -35.76 -1.79 13.14
C GLN A 564 -36.81 -1.75 12.02
N SER A 565 -36.43 -2.24 10.83
CA SER A 565 -37.29 -2.28 9.65
C SER A 565 -36.90 -3.44 8.73
N VAL A 566 -37.88 -3.95 7.98
CA VAL A 566 -37.69 -4.90 6.87
C VAL A 566 -38.17 -4.21 5.59
N VAL A 567 -37.39 -4.28 4.52
CA VAL A 567 -37.71 -3.69 3.22
C VAL A 567 -37.70 -4.79 2.17
N VAL A 568 -38.86 -5.13 1.62
CA VAL A 568 -39.04 -6.35 0.83
C VAL A 568 -39.43 -6.01 -0.60
N VAL A 569 -38.76 -6.64 -1.56
CA VAL A 569 -39.08 -6.52 -2.99
C VAL A 569 -40.45 -7.10 -3.29
N ASP A 570 -41.25 -6.36 -4.04
CA ASP A 570 -42.69 -6.60 -4.27
C ASP A 570 -43.02 -8.04 -4.68
N GLN A 571 -42.23 -8.61 -5.58
CA GLN A 571 -42.36 -9.99 -6.09
C GLN A 571 -42.39 -11.07 -5.00
N VAL A 572 -41.80 -10.83 -3.82
CA VAL A 572 -41.76 -11.76 -2.70
C VAL A 572 -42.43 -11.23 -1.43
N TYR A 573 -43.04 -10.03 -1.47
CA TYR A 573 -43.57 -9.35 -0.29
C TYR A 573 -44.59 -10.20 0.47
N ASP A 574 -45.59 -10.73 -0.23
CA ASP A 574 -46.69 -11.45 0.40
C ASP A 574 -46.27 -12.84 0.92
N ALA A 575 -45.28 -13.48 0.29
CA ALA A 575 -44.68 -14.71 0.78
C ALA A 575 -43.82 -14.48 2.05
N VAL A 576 -43.08 -13.37 2.11
CA VAL A 576 -42.34 -12.95 3.33
C VAL A 576 -43.31 -12.61 4.46
N ARG A 577 -44.40 -11.92 4.15
CA ARG A 577 -45.48 -11.54 5.08
C ARG A 577 -46.19 -12.77 5.66
N GLU A 578 -46.47 -13.78 4.83
CA GLU A 578 -47.03 -15.08 5.25
C GLU A 578 -46.05 -15.89 6.12
N GLU A 579 -44.77 -15.96 5.75
CA GLU A 579 -43.76 -16.66 6.56
C GLU A 579 -43.53 -15.95 7.91
N PHE A 580 -43.57 -14.61 7.97
CA PHE A 580 -43.55 -13.87 9.24
C PHE A 580 -44.71 -14.26 10.16
N ALA A 581 -45.95 -14.26 9.66
CA ALA A 581 -47.11 -14.68 10.42
C ALA A 581 -46.98 -16.16 10.89
N THR A 582 -46.58 -17.04 9.97
CA THR A 582 -46.33 -18.48 10.22
C THR A 582 -45.29 -18.73 11.30
N ARG A 583 -44.25 -17.89 11.40
CA ARG A 583 -43.19 -18.01 12.42
C ARG A 583 -43.55 -17.34 13.76
N GLY A 584 -44.71 -16.67 13.86
CA GLY A 584 -45.22 -16.07 15.09
C GLY A 584 -45.08 -14.55 15.21
N ALA A 585 -44.96 -13.83 14.10
CA ALA A 585 -45.17 -12.38 14.07
C ALA A 585 -46.67 -12.05 14.09
N TYR A 586 -47.06 -10.97 14.77
CA TYR A 586 -48.41 -10.42 14.74
C TYR A 586 -48.44 -9.18 13.84
N LEU A 587 -49.16 -9.25 12.73
CA LEU A 587 -49.33 -8.15 11.76
C LEU A 587 -50.40 -7.19 12.29
N LEU A 588 -50.04 -5.91 12.43
CA LEU A 588 -50.92 -4.88 13.01
C LEU A 588 -51.89 -4.29 11.98
N ASN A 589 -53.17 -4.20 12.33
CA ASN A 589 -54.16 -3.47 11.52
C ASN A 589 -54.04 -1.93 11.69
N GLU A 590 -54.77 -1.13 10.89
CA GLU A 590 -54.63 0.34 10.91
C GLU A 590 -54.95 0.98 12.27
N GLU A 591 -55.96 0.50 13.01
CA GLU A 591 -56.31 1.01 14.34
C GLU A 591 -55.19 0.71 15.34
N GLU A 592 -54.60 -0.48 15.25
CA GLU A 592 -53.47 -0.89 16.09
C GLU A 592 -52.20 -0.11 15.76
N LYS A 593 -51.87 0.08 14.47
CA LYS A 593 -50.71 0.86 14.03
C LYS A 593 -50.79 2.30 14.56
N GLU A 594 -51.97 2.92 14.53
CA GLU A 594 -52.15 4.27 15.05
C GLU A 594 -51.99 4.36 16.57
N LYS A 595 -52.56 3.40 17.32
CA LYS A 595 -52.32 3.28 18.77
C LYS A 595 -50.84 3.10 19.12
N VAL A 596 -50.08 2.36 18.31
CA VAL A 596 -48.63 2.18 18.48
C VAL A 596 -47.87 3.48 18.21
N ARG A 597 -48.16 4.20 17.10
CA ARG A 597 -47.48 5.48 16.77
C ARG A 597 -47.49 6.46 17.92
N GLN A 598 -48.65 6.65 18.55
CA GLN A 598 -48.88 7.56 19.67
C GLN A 598 -48.11 7.22 20.97
N LYS A 599 -47.37 6.09 20.99
CA LYS A 599 -46.70 5.54 22.18
C LYS A 599 -45.22 5.18 21.97
N VAL A 600 -44.74 5.10 20.73
CA VAL A 600 -43.32 4.81 20.44
C VAL A 600 -42.43 6.01 20.74
N ILE A 601 -42.78 7.20 20.24
CA ILE A 601 -42.07 8.46 20.51
C ILE A 601 -42.94 9.35 21.41
N ILE A 602 -42.39 9.80 22.54
CA ILE A 602 -43.03 10.73 23.47
C ILE A 602 -42.11 11.93 23.67
N ASN A 603 -42.64 13.15 23.51
CA ASN A 603 -41.88 14.40 23.64
C ASN A 603 -40.60 14.44 22.78
N GLY A 604 -40.64 13.87 21.57
CA GLY A 604 -39.49 13.81 20.65
C GLY A 604 -38.36 12.88 21.11
N ARG A 605 -38.67 11.85 21.92
CA ARG A 605 -37.72 10.82 22.37
C ARG A 605 -38.37 9.45 22.38
N LEU A 606 -37.58 8.39 22.18
CA LEU A 606 -38.03 7.01 22.37
C LEU A 606 -38.61 6.81 23.77
N ASN A 607 -39.80 6.23 23.84
CA ASN A 607 -40.48 5.94 25.09
C ASN A 607 -39.71 4.87 25.90
N ALA A 608 -39.17 5.27 27.06
CA ALA A 608 -38.36 4.40 27.92
C ALA A 608 -39.14 3.24 28.57
N ASP A 609 -40.46 3.23 28.46
CA ASP A 609 -41.32 2.16 28.99
C ASP A 609 -41.60 1.03 27.98
N ILE A 610 -41.34 1.22 26.67
CA ILE A 610 -41.43 0.12 25.68
C ILE A 610 -40.11 -0.64 25.52
N VAL A 611 -38.98 -0.02 25.89
CA VAL A 611 -37.64 -0.58 25.69
C VAL A 611 -37.50 -1.91 26.44
N GLY A 612 -37.12 -2.95 25.70
CA GLY A 612 -36.91 -4.31 26.22
C GLY A 612 -38.13 -5.00 26.84
N GLN A 613 -39.35 -4.53 26.58
CA GLN A 613 -40.57 -5.20 27.07
C GLN A 613 -40.95 -6.40 26.20
N SER A 614 -41.64 -7.38 26.80
CA SER A 614 -42.26 -8.46 26.03
C SER A 614 -43.41 -7.94 25.18
N VAL A 615 -43.73 -8.67 24.10
CA VAL A 615 -44.81 -8.33 23.16
C VAL A 615 -46.17 -8.16 23.85
N GLN A 616 -46.46 -8.97 24.86
CA GLN A 616 -47.69 -8.92 25.63
C GLN A 616 -47.75 -7.63 26.47
N ARG A 617 -46.63 -7.23 27.08
CA ARG A 617 -46.52 -5.95 27.81
C ARG A 617 -46.54 -4.73 26.88
N LEU A 618 -46.02 -4.85 25.65
CA LEU A 618 -46.23 -3.83 24.62
C LEU A 618 -47.73 -3.69 24.28
N GLY A 619 -48.46 -4.80 24.14
CA GLY A 619 -49.92 -4.79 23.95
C GLY A 619 -50.66 -3.98 25.00
N GLU A 620 -50.33 -4.19 26.29
CA GLU A 620 -50.88 -3.40 27.41
C GLU A 620 -50.54 -1.90 27.33
N ILE A 621 -49.31 -1.55 26.93
CA ILE A 621 -48.86 -0.15 26.81
C ILE A 621 -49.51 0.57 25.62
N PHE A 622 -49.75 -0.16 24.53
CA PHE A 622 -50.37 0.34 23.31
C PHE A 622 -51.90 0.28 23.33
N GLY A 623 -52.52 -0.52 24.20
CA GLY A 623 -53.98 -0.71 24.24
C GLY A 623 -54.50 -1.60 23.10
N ILE A 624 -53.76 -2.66 22.78
CA ILE A 624 -54.08 -3.64 21.73
C ILE A 624 -54.03 -5.08 22.27
N ASN A 625 -54.91 -5.95 21.78
CA ASN A 625 -55.09 -7.32 22.29
C ASN A 625 -54.17 -8.29 21.56
N VAL A 626 -52.90 -8.38 21.96
CA VAL A 626 -51.92 -9.24 21.28
C VAL A 626 -52.04 -10.72 21.71
N PRO A 627 -52.04 -11.68 20.77
CA PRO A 627 -52.03 -13.11 21.09
C PRO A 627 -50.83 -13.57 21.94
N SER A 628 -51.05 -14.58 22.79
CA SER A 628 -50.02 -15.14 23.68
C SER A 628 -48.85 -15.83 22.96
N TRP A 629 -49.04 -16.23 21.69
CA TRP A 629 -47.99 -16.83 20.86
C TRP A 629 -47.11 -15.80 20.12
N ALA A 630 -47.48 -14.51 20.15
CA ALA A 630 -46.80 -13.49 19.35
C ALA A 630 -45.40 -13.16 19.88
N LYS A 631 -44.42 -13.22 18.98
CA LYS A 631 -42.97 -13.01 19.24
C LYS A 631 -42.49 -11.61 18.86
N VAL A 632 -43.15 -10.98 17.88
CA VAL A 632 -42.84 -9.63 17.41
C VAL A 632 -44.12 -8.98 16.87
N LEU A 633 -44.23 -7.66 17.01
CA LEU A 633 -45.25 -6.86 16.33
C LEU A 633 -44.69 -6.34 15.00
N VAL A 634 -45.47 -6.42 13.91
CA VAL A 634 -45.07 -5.91 12.58
C VAL A 634 -46.09 -4.92 12.06
N ALA A 635 -45.62 -3.72 11.74
CA ALA A 635 -46.43 -2.66 11.12
C ALA A 635 -46.09 -2.51 9.64
N GLU A 636 -47.02 -2.86 8.74
CA GLU A 636 -46.91 -2.54 7.31
C GLU A 636 -47.09 -1.03 7.10
N ILE A 637 -46.05 -0.33 6.61
CA ILE A 637 -46.03 1.15 6.43
C ILE A 637 -45.19 1.58 5.21
N ASP A 638 -45.43 2.80 4.72
CA ASP A 638 -44.74 3.37 3.55
C ASP A 638 -43.84 4.58 3.81
N VAL A 639 -44.12 5.34 4.88
CA VAL A 639 -43.46 6.63 5.18
C VAL A 639 -42.14 6.41 5.94
N ILE A 640 -41.12 7.19 5.58
CA ILE A 640 -39.78 7.17 6.20
C ILE A 640 -39.37 8.60 6.53
N GLY A 641 -39.51 8.98 7.81
CA GLY A 641 -39.26 10.31 8.33
C GLY A 641 -39.72 10.45 9.79
N LYS A 642 -39.39 11.57 10.43
CA LYS A 642 -39.65 11.80 11.88
C LYS A 642 -41.13 11.97 12.21
N GLU A 643 -41.94 12.19 11.18
CA GLU A 643 -43.40 12.18 11.19
C GLU A 643 -44.01 10.77 11.30
N GLU A 644 -43.22 9.70 11.07
CA GLU A 644 -43.62 8.30 11.24
C GLU A 644 -42.75 7.64 12.32
N PRO A 645 -43.20 7.64 13.60
CA PRO A 645 -42.50 7.04 14.75
C PRO A 645 -42.02 5.60 14.54
N LEU A 646 -42.72 4.82 13.70
CA LEU A 646 -42.36 3.44 13.38
C LEU A 646 -41.09 3.34 12.53
N SER A 647 -40.62 4.43 11.92
CA SER A 647 -39.39 4.46 11.09
C SER A 647 -38.09 4.72 11.88
N GLU A 648 -38.17 5.02 13.19
CA GLU A 648 -37.02 5.26 14.07
C GLU A 648 -36.53 3.99 14.82
N GLU A 649 -35.48 4.11 15.62
CA GLU A 649 -34.97 3.04 16.51
C GLU A 649 -35.94 2.78 17.68
N LYS A 650 -36.35 1.52 17.89
CA LYS A 650 -37.45 1.15 18.80
C LYS A 650 -37.03 0.34 20.05
N LEU A 651 -35.84 -0.28 20.03
CA LEU A 651 -35.24 -1.11 21.11
C LEU A 651 -36.23 -2.06 21.84
N SER A 652 -37.15 -2.65 21.09
CA SER A 652 -38.28 -3.47 21.53
C SER A 652 -38.68 -4.44 20.40
N PRO A 653 -39.44 -5.52 20.65
CA PRO A 653 -39.89 -6.47 19.62
C PRO A 653 -41.02 -5.90 18.73
N LEU A 654 -40.71 -4.82 18.01
CA LEU A 654 -41.57 -4.11 17.06
C LEU A 654 -40.76 -3.78 15.79
N LEU A 655 -41.31 -4.13 14.63
CA LEU A 655 -40.73 -3.92 13.29
C LEU A 655 -41.65 -3.09 12.40
N ALA A 656 -41.06 -2.24 11.56
CA ALA A 656 -41.72 -1.70 10.37
C ALA A 656 -41.47 -2.62 9.16
N MET A 657 -42.45 -2.78 8.27
CA MET A 657 -42.34 -3.57 7.03
C MET A 657 -42.74 -2.73 5.81
N TYR A 658 -41.80 -2.51 4.91
CA TYR A 658 -41.92 -1.64 3.73
C TYR A 658 -41.94 -2.45 2.44
N ARG A 659 -42.93 -2.21 1.56
CA ARG A 659 -42.96 -2.76 0.19
C ARG A 659 -42.07 -1.93 -0.74
N ALA A 660 -41.33 -2.55 -1.65
CA ALA A 660 -40.44 -1.87 -2.60
C ALA A 660 -40.56 -2.46 -4.00
N SER A 661 -40.76 -1.63 -5.02
CA SER A 661 -41.07 -2.07 -6.39
C SER A 661 -39.92 -2.79 -7.11
N THR A 662 -38.67 -2.51 -6.77
CA THR A 662 -37.48 -3.23 -7.25
C THR A 662 -36.43 -3.30 -6.15
N PHE A 663 -35.39 -4.11 -6.35
CA PHE A 663 -34.23 -4.11 -5.46
C PHE A 663 -33.59 -2.73 -5.28
N GLU A 664 -33.37 -1.97 -6.37
CA GLU A 664 -32.82 -0.61 -6.30
C GLU A 664 -33.69 0.32 -5.44
N SER A 665 -35.02 0.17 -5.52
CA SER A 665 -35.98 0.89 -4.66
C SER A 665 -35.87 0.47 -3.19
N ALA A 666 -35.64 -0.82 -2.92
CA ALA A 666 -35.42 -1.34 -1.56
C ALA A 666 -34.11 -0.80 -0.95
N VAL A 667 -33.01 -0.78 -1.71
CA VAL A 667 -31.74 -0.17 -1.30
C VAL A 667 -31.92 1.33 -1.01
N ALA A 668 -32.68 2.05 -1.83
CA ALA A 668 -32.96 3.48 -1.61
C ALA A 668 -33.81 3.75 -0.35
N LYS A 669 -34.81 2.90 -0.05
CA LYS A 669 -35.55 2.96 1.23
C LYS A 669 -34.62 2.65 2.42
N ALA A 670 -33.74 1.65 2.29
CA ALA A 670 -32.77 1.28 3.32
C ALA A 670 -31.74 2.40 3.62
N ASP A 671 -31.18 3.07 2.61
CA ASP A 671 -30.28 4.22 2.84
C ASP A 671 -31.04 5.36 3.53
N ARG A 672 -32.29 5.65 3.18
CA ARG A 672 -33.10 6.65 3.91
C ARG A 672 -33.27 6.31 5.39
N LEU A 673 -33.57 5.05 5.72
CA LEU A 673 -33.72 4.58 7.12
C LEU A 673 -32.41 4.71 7.90
N VAL A 674 -31.28 4.36 7.28
CA VAL A 674 -29.93 4.53 7.84
C VAL A 674 -29.61 6.01 8.08
N ASN A 675 -29.80 6.89 7.09
CA ASN A 675 -29.48 8.32 7.24
C ASN A 675 -30.43 9.06 8.20
N LEU A 676 -31.58 8.47 8.58
CA LEU A 676 -32.50 9.05 9.56
C LEU A 676 -31.92 9.02 10.98
N PHE A 677 -31.45 7.84 11.43
CA PHE A 677 -30.88 7.63 12.79
C PHE A 677 -29.80 6.54 12.91
N GLY A 678 -29.55 5.72 11.89
CA GLY A 678 -28.64 4.55 11.94
C GLY A 678 -27.28 4.72 11.27
N ALA A 679 -26.92 5.95 10.88
CA ALA A 679 -25.76 6.24 10.05
C ALA A 679 -24.46 5.69 10.66
N GLY A 680 -23.76 4.84 9.90
CA GLY A 680 -22.55 4.17 10.32
C GLY A 680 -22.73 2.87 11.11
N HIS A 681 -23.94 2.51 11.57
CA HIS A 681 -24.10 1.37 12.49
C HIS A 681 -24.11 0.00 11.79
N THR A 682 -25.27 -0.45 11.31
CA THR A 682 -25.51 -1.79 10.74
C THR A 682 -26.61 -1.76 9.69
N SER A 683 -26.47 -2.57 8.64
CA SER A 683 -27.53 -2.92 7.69
C SER A 683 -27.43 -4.39 7.29
N VAL A 684 -28.55 -4.98 6.84
CA VAL A 684 -28.61 -6.40 6.40
C VAL A 684 -29.22 -6.52 5.02
N LEU A 685 -28.67 -7.41 4.19
CA LEU A 685 -29.26 -7.89 2.96
C LEU A 685 -29.46 -9.41 3.03
N TYR A 686 -30.69 -9.86 2.79
CA TYR A 686 -31.00 -11.25 2.49
C TYR A 686 -31.20 -11.40 0.98
N THR A 687 -30.43 -12.32 0.37
CA THR A 687 -30.30 -12.50 -1.08
C THR A 687 -29.65 -13.86 -1.39
N ASN A 688 -29.73 -14.35 -2.62
CA ASN A 688 -28.91 -15.50 -3.02
C ASN A 688 -27.42 -15.10 -3.01
N PRO A 689 -26.49 -15.86 -2.39
CA PRO A 689 -25.06 -15.54 -2.39
C PRO A 689 -24.43 -15.36 -3.79
N LEU A 690 -25.02 -16.00 -4.82
CA LEU A 690 -24.62 -15.85 -6.22
C LEU A 690 -25.09 -14.52 -6.84
N ASN A 691 -25.98 -13.77 -6.19
CA ASN A 691 -26.49 -12.47 -6.65
C ASN A 691 -25.50 -11.33 -6.36
N GLN A 692 -24.32 -11.49 -6.95
CA GLN A 692 -23.17 -10.59 -6.88
C GLN A 692 -23.44 -9.20 -7.47
N LYS A 693 -24.56 -8.99 -8.21
CA LYS A 693 -25.06 -7.66 -8.60
C LYS A 693 -25.65 -6.94 -7.37
N HIS A 694 -26.54 -7.60 -6.64
CA HIS A 694 -27.30 -6.98 -5.56
C HIS A 694 -26.44 -6.72 -4.33
N ILE A 695 -25.58 -7.68 -3.97
CA ILE A 695 -24.58 -7.54 -2.90
C ILE A 695 -23.72 -6.28 -3.13
N ARG A 696 -23.06 -6.17 -4.29
CA ARG A 696 -22.18 -5.02 -4.61
C ARG A 696 -22.90 -3.67 -4.73
N LEU A 697 -24.19 -3.66 -5.05
CA LEU A 697 -24.98 -2.42 -5.03
C LEU A 697 -25.27 -2.00 -3.58
N PHE A 698 -25.67 -2.95 -2.72
CA PHE A 698 -25.94 -2.70 -1.30
C PHE A 698 -24.69 -2.23 -0.55
N GLU A 699 -23.58 -2.96 -0.67
CA GLU A 699 -22.26 -2.62 -0.09
C GLU A 699 -21.79 -1.21 -0.44
N ARG A 700 -22.01 -0.78 -1.69
CA ARG A 700 -21.55 0.52 -2.20
C ARG A 700 -22.47 1.69 -1.82
N THR A 701 -23.76 1.43 -1.61
CA THR A 701 -24.76 2.49 -1.40
C THR A 701 -25.07 2.76 0.06
N ILE A 702 -25.17 1.73 0.91
CA ILE A 702 -25.63 1.91 2.30
C ILE A 702 -24.52 2.45 3.20
N LYS A 703 -24.76 3.57 3.88
CA LYS A 703 -23.79 4.22 4.78
C LYS A 703 -23.74 3.57 6.16
N THR A 704 -23.32 2.30 6.24
CA THR A 704 -23.12 1.55 7.49
C THR A 704 -21.77 0.87 7.52
N VAL A 705 -21.09 0.87 8.68
CA VAL A 705 -19.79 0.17 8.85
C VAL A 705 -19.96 -1.35 8.80
N ARG A 706 -21.10 -1.87 9.26
CA ARG A 706 -21.43 -3.30 9.24
C ARG A 706 -22.51 -3.57 8.21
N VAL A 707 -22.10 -4.03 7.04
CA VAL A 707 -22.99 -4.57 6.01
C VAL A 707 -23.01 -6.09 6.19
N LEU A 708 -24.16 -6.66 6.52
CA LEU A 708 -24.32 -8.09 6.78
C LEU A 708 -25.09 -8.75 5.63
N ILE A 709 -24.61 -9.89 5.13
CA ILE A 709 -25.29 -10.65 4.08
C ILE A 709 -25.79 -11.97 4.69
N ASN A 710 -27.09 -12.24 4.59
CA ASN A 710 -27.74 -13.48 5.07
C ASN A 710 -27.53 -13.82 6.57
N CYS A 711 -27.26 -12.84 7.43
CA CYS A 711 -27.02 -13.04 8.87
C CYS A 711 -27.98 -12.22 9.75
N PRO A 712 -28.44 -12.77 10.90
CA PRO A 712 -29.26 -12.04 11.89
C PRO A 712 -28.52 -10.82 12.43
N ALA A 713 -29.14 -9.63 12.43
CA ALA A 713 -28.38 -8.39 12.64
C ALA A 713 -27.68 -8.29 14.00
N SER A 714 -28.35 -8.69 15.08
CA SER A 714 -27.83 -8.55 16.45
C SER A 714 -26.58 -9.39 16.67
N GLN A 715 -26.64 -10.67 16.32
CA GLN A 715 -25.56 -11.64 16.51
C GLN A 715 -24.47 -11.47 15.42
N GLY A 716 -24.84 -11.07 14.21
CA GLY A 716 -23.89 -10.79 13.13
C GLY A 716 -23.11 -9.48 13.32
N ALA A 717 -23.68 -8.45 13.96
CA ALA A 717 -22.99 -7.16 14.15
C ALA A 717 -22.06 -7.13 15.37
N ILE A 718 -22.35 -7.91 16.42
CA ILE A 718 -21.44 -8.05 17.57
C ILE A 718 -20.19 -8.86 17.24
N GLY A 719 -20.23 -9.69 16.19
CA GLY A 719 -19.08 -10.43 15.65
C GLY A 719 -19.01 -11.89 16.12
N ASP A 720 -18.17 -12.67 15.44
CA ASP A 720 -17.69 -14.02 15.78
C ASP A 720 -18.73 -15.17 15.81
N ILE A 721 -20.02 -14.89 16.06
CA ILE A 721 -21.09 -15.90 16.13
C ILE A 721 -21.56 -16.35 14.74
N TYR A 722 -21.73 -15.41 13.81
CA TYR A 722 -22.16 -15.66 12.42
C TYR A 722 -21.11 -15.24 11.38
N ASN A 723 -19.93 -14.78 11.83
CA ASN A 723 -18.88 -14.24 10.99
C ASN A 723 -17.52 -14.22 11.71
N PHE A 724 -16.75 -15.29 11.54
CA PHE A 724 -15.45 -15.60 12.18
C PHE A 724 -14.32 -14.56 11.95
N HIS A 725 -14.59 -13.48 11.22
CA HIS A 725 -13.65 -12.40 10.90
C HIS A 725 -14.08 -11.02 11.41
N LEU A 726 -15.31 -10.86 11.92
CA LEU A 726 -15.70 -9.63 12.60
C LEU A 726 -15.44 -9.79 14.11
N ASP A 727 -14.59 -8.93 14.65
CA ASP A 727 -14.15 -8.99 16.05
C ASP A 727 -15.33 -8.96 17.05
N PRO A 728 -15.37 -9.87 18.05
CA PRO A 728 -16.42 -9.89 19.06
C PRO A 728 -16.35 -8.64 19.96
N SER A 729 -17.45 -7.87 20.03
CA SER A 729 -17.48 -6.62 20.79
C SER A 729 -18.88 -6.18 21.21
N LEU A 730 -18.94 -5.46 22.34
CA LEU A 730 -20.14 -4.74 22.80
C LEU A 730 -19.94 -3.21 22.78
N THR A 731 -18.98 -2.72 22.01
CA THR A 731 -18.81 -1.29 21.68
C THR A 731 -18.62 -1.16 20.17
N LEU A 732 -19.74 -0.89 19.50
CA LEU A 732 -19.85 -0.91 18.04
C LEU A 732 -19.60 0.51 17.48
N GLY A 733 -18.34 0.79 17.11
CA GLY A 733 -17.95 2.05 16.49
C GLY A 733 -18.66 2.25 15.14
N CYS A 734 -19.11 3.48 14.86
CA CYS A 734 -19.94 3.83 13.70
C CYS A 734 -19.21 4.74 12.69
N GLY A 735 -17.92 4.95 12.87
CA GLY A 735 -17.10 5.86 12.05
C GLY A 735 -17.62 7.30 12.06
N THR A 736 -17.13 8.08 11.08
CA THR A 736 -17.47 9.49 10.92
C THR A 736 -18.94 9.72 10.59
N TRP A 737 -19.60 8.79 9.89
CA TRP A 737 -21.05 8.84 9.63
C TRP A 737 -21.88 8.84 10.93
N GLY A 738 -21.46 8.05 11.93
CA GLY A 738 -22.05 8.06 13.27
C GLY A 738 -21.54 9.16 14.20
N SER A 739 -20.70 10.10 13.72
CA SER A 739 -19.95 11.07 14.54
C SER A 739 -19.04 10.42 15.60
N THR A 740 -18.35 9.33 15.24
CA THR A 740 -17.41 8.60 16.12
C THR A 740 -16.03 8.44 15.47
N SER A 741 -14.99 8.25 16.29
CA SER A 741 -13.59 8.13 15.87
C SER A 741 -13.21 6.74 15.34
N VAL A 742 -14.02 5.71 15.56
CA VAL A 742 -13.74 4.32 15.19
C VAL A 742 -14.86 3.71 14.35
N SER A 743 -14.48 3.08 13.24
CA SER A 743 -15.37 2.35 12.32
C SER A 743 -15.11 0.84 12.39
N MET A 744 -15.14 0.29 13.60
CA MET A 744 -14.88 -1.14 13.85
C MET A 744 -15.56 -1.59 15.14
N ASN A 745 -15.55 -2.90 15.38
CA ASN A 745 -15.83 -3.46 16.69
C ASN A 745 -14.61 -3.22 17.59
N VAL A 746 -14.81 -2.58 18.75
CA VAL A 746 -13.68 -2.16 19.60
C VAL A 746 -13.08 -3.38 20.32
N GLY A 747 -11.75 -3.49 20.28
CA GLY A 747 -10.93 -4.55 20.88
C GLY A 747 -9.62 -4.02 21.51
N PRO A 748 -8.68 -4.90 21.91
CA PRO A 748 -7.46 -4.53 22.65
C PRO A 748 -6.60 -3.48 21.95
N ARG A 749 -6.45 -3.57 20.63
CA ARG A 749 -5.67 -2.61 19.82
C ARG A 749 -6.12 -1.15 19.94
N ASN A 750 -7.38 -0.91 20.32
CA ASN A 750 -7.89 0.44 20.50
C ASN A 750 -7.57 1.03 21.90
N LEU A 751 -6.98 0.23 22.80
CA LEU A 751 -6.59 0.61 24.16
C LEU A 751 -5.05 0.58 24.35
N LEU A 752 -4.29 0.61 23.24
CA LEU A 752 -2.83 0.57 23.25
C LEU A 752 -2.25 1.72 22.41
N ASN A 753 -1.18 2.33 22.93
CA ASN A 753 -0.29 3.20 22.16
C ASN A 753 0.80 2.33 21.52
N ILE A 754 1.04 2.47 20.21
CA ILE A 754 2.08 1.71 19.50
C ILE A 754 3.29 2.60 19.24
N LYS A 755 4.31 2.44 20.08
CA LYS A 755 5.58 3.17 20.00
C LYS A 755 6.49 2.50 18.97
N SER A 756 6.85 3.23 17.92
CA SER A 756 7.80 2.76 16.90
C SER A 756 9.21 3.25 17.22
N ALA A 757 10.15 2.33 17.47
CA ALA A 757 11.58 2.60 17.45
C ALA A 757 12.11 2.33 16.04
N ILE A 758 12.98 3.22 15.53
CA ILE A 758 13.51 3.17 14.16
C ILE A 758 15.00 3.49 14.20
N GLU A 759 15.82 2.56 13.72
CA GLU A 759 17.27 2.71 13.59
C GLU A 759 17.66 3.37 12.27
N ARG A 760 18.87 3.94 12.20
CA ARG A 760 19.45 4.36 10.90
C ARG A 760 19.71 3.11 10.05
N ARG A 761 19.06 3.04 8.89
CA ARG A 761 19.41 2.13 7.80
C ARG A 761 19.87 2.92 6.58
N GLU A 762 20.78 2.32 5.82
CA GLU A 762 21.19 2.82 4.52
C GLU A 762 20.33 2.15 3.45
N ASN A 763 19.77 2.92 2.50
CA ASN A 763 19.01 2.31 1.41
C ASN A 763 19.95 1.38 0.61
N MET A 764 19.55 0.14 0.33
CA MET A 764 20.27 -0.73 -0.61
C MET A 764 20.59 0.04 -1.89
N LEU A 765 21.86 0.16 -2.30
CA LEU A 765 22.24 0.70 -3.60
C LEU A 765 22.51 -0.45 -4.56
N TRP A 766 22.22 -0.22 -5.85
CA TRP A 766 22.55 -1.15 -6.91
C TRP A 766 23.70 -0.58 -7.75
N PHE A 767 24.55 -1.45 -8.26
CA PHE A 767 25.53 -1.10 -9.27
C PHE A 767 25.05 -1.66 -10.62
N ARG A 768 24.35 -0.82 -11.40
CA ARG A 768 23.75 -1.18 -12.69
C ARG A 768 24.58 -0.64 -13.84
N VAL A 769 24.89 -1.52 -14.77
CA VAL A 769 25.62 -1.31 -16.03
C VAL A 769 25.01 -2.26 -17.08
N PRO A 770 25.33 -2.15 -18.39
CA PRO A 770 24.91 -3.13 -19.39
C PRO A 770 25.28 -4.56 -18.99
N SER A 771 24.44 -5.53 -19.35
CA SER A 771 24.66 -6.94 -18.94
C SER A 771 25.86 -7.57 -19.63
N LYS A 772 26.30 -7.00 -20.76
CA LYS A 772 27.53 -7.36 -21.48
C LYS A 772 28.28 -6.10 -21.89
N ILE A 773 29.57 -6.03 -21.58
CA ILE A 773 30.48 -4.97 -22.01
C ILE A 773 31.67 -5.63 -22.70
N TYR A 774 31.67 -5.63 -24.03
CA TYR A 774 32.78 -6.13 -24.84
C TYR A 774 33.82 -5.01 -24.98
N HIS A 775 35.10 -5.36 -24.93
CA HIS A 775 36.20 -4.41 -25.08
C HIS A 775 37.39 -5.07 -25.77
N LYS A 776 38.36 -4.26 -26.20
CA LYS A 776 39.55 -4.58 -27.04
C LYS A 776 39.33 -4.41 -28.55
N ALA A 777 40.46 -4.18 -29.23
CA ALA A 777 40.54 -3.92 -30.65
C ALA A 777 39.87 -5.02 -31.47
N GLY A 778 38.92 -4.64 -32.34
CA GLY A 778 38.22 -5.57 -33.23
C GLY A 778 37.16 -6.43 -32.55
N CYS A 779 36.79 -6.18 -31.29
CA CYS A 779 35.77 -6.98 -30.59
C CYS A 779 34.36 -6.88 -31.21
N LEU A 780 34.14 -5.94 -32.15
CA LEU A 780 32.86 -5.70 -32.83
C LEU A 780 32.23 -6.96 -33.44
N GLU A 781 33.00 -7.79 -34.13
CA GLU A 781 32.46 -8.94 -34.86
C GLU A 781 31.99 -10.04 -33.89
N GLU A 782 32.80 -10.32 -32.87
CA GLU A 782 32.48 -11.28 -31.81
C GLU A 782 31.30 -10.81 -30.95
N ALA A 783 31.30 -9.52 -30.56
CA ALA A 783 30.26 -8.90 -29.74
C ALA A 783 28.89 -8.83 -30.42
N LEU A 784 28.85 -8.54 -31.72
CA LEU A 784 27.60 -8.61 -32.49
C LEU A 784 27.18 -10.07 -32.76
N SER A 785 28.07 -11.06 -32.63
CA SER A 785 27.74 -12.48 -32.81
C SER A 785 26.81 -13.03 -31.71
N ASP A 786 26.72 -12.35 -30.56
CA ASP A 786 25.70 -12.58 -29.54
C ASP A 786 24.27 -12.17 -29.97
N LEU A 787 24.12 -11.48 -31.11
CA LEU A 787 22.83 -11.18 -31.74
C LEU A 787 22.35 -12.31 -32.68
N ARG A 788 23.02 -13.47 -32.71
CA ARG A 788 22.51 -14.67 -33.43
C ARG A 788 21.09 -15.00 -32.98
N GLY A 789 20.17 -15.16 -33.93
CA GLY A 789 18.75 -15.37 -33.67
C GLY A 789 17.90 -14.10 -33.64
N LYS A 790 18.50 -12.91 -33.74
CA LYS A 790 17.79 -11.66 -34.02
C LYS A 790 17.54 -11.47 -35.51
N GLU A 791 16.49 -10.75 -35.87
CA GLU A 791 16.04 -10.59 -37.27
C GLU A 791 16.23 -9.20 -37.88
N ARG A 792 16.03 -8.12 -37.10
CA ARG A 792 15.76 -6.76 -37.59
C ARG A 792 16.49 -5.72 -36.74
N ALA A 793 17.59 -5.15 -37.26
CA ALA A 793 18.37 -4.11 -36.59
C ALA A 793 18.17 -2.71 -37.20
N VAL A 794 17.94 -1.69 -36.37
CA VAL A 794 18.12 -0.28 -36.78
C VAL A 794 19.42 0.26 -36.22
N VAL A 795 20.32 0.73 -37.08
CA VAL A 795 21.50 1.50 -36.67
C VAL A 795 21.11 2.98 -36.56
N ILE A 796 21.36 3.62 -35.42
CA ILE A 796 21.18 5.06 -35.20
C ILE A 796 22.56 5.70 -35.09
N THR A 797 22.82 6.72 -35.92
CA THR A 797 24.12 7.38 -36.02
C THR A 797 23.98 8.81 -36.54
N ASP A 798 25.08 9.56 -36.58
CA ASP A 798 25.14 10.89 -37.21
C ASP A 798 25.61 10.82 -38.67
N ARG A 799 25.41 11.92 -39.40
CA ARG A 799 25.71 12.00 -40.84
C ARG A 799 27.23 11.85 -41.12
N PRO A 800 28.14 12.54 -40.40
CA PRO A 800 29.59 12.32 -40.55
C PRO A 800 30.03 10.86 -40.39
N LEU A 801 29.56 10.14 -39.37
CA LEU A 801 29.92 8.73 -39.14
C LEU A 801 29.37 7.80 -40.22
N TYR A 802 28.19 8.09 -40.75
CA TYR A 802 27.65 7.38 -41.91
C TYR A 802 28.52 7.59 -43.15
N ASP A 803 28.85 8.84 -43.49
CA ASP A 803 29.63 9.19 -44.69
C ASP A 803 31.11 8.76 -44.59
N MET A 804 31.68 8.71 -43.39
CA MET A 804 32.99 8.07 -43.12
C MET A 804 32.95 6.54 -43.15
N GLY A 805 31.78 5.92 -43.38
CA GLY A 805 31.63 4.47 -43.51
C GLY A 805 31.66 3.70 -42.19
N PHE A 806 31.55 4.35 -41.03
CA PHE A 806 31.57 3.66 -39.73
C PHE A 806 30.34 2.77 -39.57
N ALA A 807 29.17 3.24 -40.01
CA ALA A 807 27.94 2.45 -40.08
C ALA A 807 28.05 1.24 -41.03
N LYS A 808 28.95 1.30 -42.04
CA LYS A 808 29.21 0.15 -42.91
C LYS A 808 29.82 -1.02 -42.13
N ARG A 809 30.79 -0.76 -41.23
CA ARG A 809 31.41 -1.81 -40.39
C ARG A 809 30.36 -2.60 -39.59
N VAL A 810 29.40 -1.91 -38.98
CA VAL A 810 28.31 -2.54 -38.20
C VAL A 810 27.36 -3.33 -39.12
N THR A 811 26.94 -2.73 -40.24
CA THR A 811 25.97 -3.37 -41.16
C THR A 811 26.57 -4.52 -41.97
N ASP A 812 27.88 -4.52 -42.24
CA ASP A 812 28.61 -5.66 -42.81
C ASP A 812 28.45 -6.90 -41.92
N VAL A 813 28.68 -6.77 -40.60
CA VAL A 813 28.49 -7.86 -39.63
C VAL A 813 27.03 -8.27 -39.52
N CYS A 814 26.08 -7.31 -39.53
CA CYS A 814 24.65 -7.63 -39.56
C CYS A 814 24.30 -8.52 -40.78
N ARG A 815 24.86 -8.25 -41.96
CA ARG A 815 24.66 -9.09 -43.16
C ARG A 815 25.31 -10.47 -43.03
N ALA A 816 26.50 -10.57 -42.45
CA ALA A 816 27.13 -11.87 -42.17
C ALA A 816 26.27 -12.75 -41.22
N LEU A 817 25.63 -12.12 -40.23
CA LEU A 817 24.70 -12.75 -39.30
C LEU A 817 23.27 -12.93 -39.86
N LYS A 818 23.02 -12.53 -41.12
CA LYS A 818 21.71 -12.53 -41.81
C LYS A 818 20.63 -11.62 -41.19
N ILE A 819 21.03 -10.68 -40.33
CA ILE A 819 20.15 -9.69 -39.71
C ILE A 819 19.76 -8.63 -40.76
N ARG A 820 18.46 -8.49 -41.00
CA ARG A 820 17.90 -7.43 -41.85
C ARG A 820 18.14 -6.10 -41.14
N HIS A 821 18.61 -5.07 -41.85
CA HIS A 821 19.00 -3.82 -41.19
C HIS A 821 18.59 -2.58 -41.98
N ARG A 822 18.42 -1.48 -41.26
CA ARG A 822 18.33 -0.11 -41.80
C ARG A 822 19.21 0.82 -40.97
N THR A 823 19.45 2.03 -41.47
CA THR A 823 20.28 3.03 -40.79
C THR A 823 19.61 4.39 -40.82
N PHE A 824 19.32 4.93 -39.63
CA PHE A 824 18.98 6.33 -39.44
C PHE A 824 20.26 7.11 -39.13
N TYR A 825 20.66 7.98 -40.04
CA TYR A 825 21.92 8.74 -39.98
C TYR A 825 21.73 10.25 -39.75
N ASN A 826 20.52 10.69 -39.39
CA ASN A 826 20.15 12.11 -39.36
C ASN A 826 20.19 12.72 -37.94
N VAL A 827 20.96 12.13 -37.00
CA VAL A 827 21.08 12.68 -35.64
C VAL A 827 22.00 13.91 -35.65
N PRO A 828 21.53 15.10 -35.19
CA PRO A 828 22.37 16.27 -35.00
C PRO A 828 23.11 16.21 -33.65
N PRO A 829 24.17 17.04 -33.46
CA PRO A 829 24.64 17.39 -32.13
C PRO A 829 23.49 18.00 -31.31
N ASP A 830 23.35 17.60 -30.04
CA ASP A 830 22.18 17.89 -29.20
C ASP A 830 20.84 17.48 -29.86
N PRO A 831 20.41 16.20 -29.74
CA PRO A 831 19.26 15.70 -30.48
C PRO A 831 17.96 16.42 -30.09
N THR A 832 17.08 16.63 -31.07
CA THR A 832 15.80 17.33 -30.93
C THR A 832 14.62 16.36 -30.87
N LEU A 833 13.47 16.78 -30.34
CA LEU A 833 12.25 15.94 -30.31
C LEU A 833 11.79 15.58 -31.74
N ALA A 834 11.93 16.50 -32.70
CA ALA A 834 11.77 16.20 -34.12
C ALA A 834 12.68 15.05 -34.60
N CYS A 835 13.98 15.06 -34.25
CA CYS A 835 14.91 14.00 -34.61
C CYS A 835 14.52 12.64 -33.97
N ILE A 836 14.08 12.64 -32.71
CA ILE A 836 13.59 11.42 -32.05
C ILE A 836 12.38 10.88 -32.82
N LYS A 837 11.46 11.75 -33.24
CA LYS A 837 10.26 11.36 -33.98
C LYS A 837 10.59 10.78 -35.36
N GLU A 838 11.54 11.35 -36.10
CA GLU A 838 11.99 10.79 -37.39
C GLU A 838 12.58 9.39 -37.22
N ALA A 839 13.45 9.19 -36.21
CA ALA A 839 14.01 7.88 -35.89
C ALA A 839 12.94 6.88 -35.43
N LEU A 840 11.97 7.32 -34.64
CA LEU A 840 10.86 6.52 -34.12
C LEU A 840 9.86 6.13 -35.23
N ASP A 841 9.57 7.00 -36.19
CA ASP A 841 8.76 6.69 -37.37
C ASP A 841 9.41 5.57 -38.20
N GLU A 842 10.73 5.61 -38.37
CA GLU A 842 11.48 4.57 -39.09
C GLU A 842 11.58 3.26 -38.28
N ILE A 843 11.78 3.34 -36.96
CA ILE A 843 11.70 2.18 -36.04
C ILE A 843 10.31 1.53 -36.08
N ASN A 844 9.23 2.31 -36.01
CA ASN A 844 7.86 1.77 -36.05
C ASN A 844 7.52 1.12 -37.40
N ARG A 845 8.08 1.62 -38.51
CA ARG A 845 7.93 0.99 -39.84
C ARG A 845 8.81 -0.24 -40.03
N PHE A 846 9.97 -0.28 -39.38
CA PHE A 846 10.95 -1.37 -39.53
C PHE A 846 10.89 -2.41 -38.42
N GLU A 847 10.11 -2.20 -37.35
CA GLU A 847 9.86 -3.11 -36.21
C GLU A 847 11.11 -3.91 -35.78
N PRO A 848 12.19 -3.22 -35.35
CA PRO A 848 13.41 -3.90 -34.96
C PRO A 848 13.25 -4.73 -33.69
N ASP A 849 14.05 -5.78 -33.59
CA ASP A 849 14.35 -6.52 -32.36
C ASP A 849 15.75 -6.21 -31.80
N VAL A 850 16.50 -5.33 -32.48
CA VAL A 850 17.75 -4.68 -32.02
C VAL A 850 17.80 -3.21 -32.47
N ILE A 851 18.15 -2.30 -31.56
CA ILE A 851 18.55 -0.93 -31.89
C ILE A 851 20.05 -0.81 -31.59
N ILE A 852 20.85 -0.35 -32.55
CA ILE A 852 22.30 -0.20 -32.42
C ILE A 852 22.65 1.29 -32.50
N ALA A 853 22.99 1.90 -31.37
CA ALA A 853 23.51 3.25 -31.30
C ALA A 853 25.01 3.26 -31.64
N LEU A 854 25.40 3.99 -32.69
CA LEU A 854 26.78 4.16 -33.13
C LEU A 854 27.11 5.64 -33.16
N GLY A 855 27.93 6.11 -32.21
CA GLY A 855 28.40 7.49 -32.23
C GLY A 855 28.95 8.00 -30.90
N GLY A 856 28.90 9.32 -30.71
CA GLY A 856 29.06 9.95 -29.40
C GLY A 856 27.74 9.97 -28.61
N GLY A 857 27.67 10.85 -27.60
CA GLY A 857 26.46 11.02 -26.77
C GLY A 857 25.18 11.27 -27.58
N SER A 858 25.17 12.21 -28.53
CA SER A 858 23.94 12.57 -29.25
C SER A 858 23.26 11.40 -30.00
N PRO A 859 23.97 10.57 -30.80
CA PRO A 859 23.39 9.32 -31.33
C PRO A 859 22.92 8.30 -30.29
N MET A 860 23.59 8.18 -29.14
CA MET A 860 23.17 7.24 -28.08
C MET A 860 21.94 7.71 -27.34
N ASP A 861 21.89 8.98 -26.99
CA ASP A 861 20.79 9.59 -26.27
C ASP A 861 19.54 9.60 -27.17
N ALA A 862 19.70 9.89 -28.47
CA ALA A 862 18.64 9.73 -29.46
C ALA A 862 18.13 8.29 -29.55
N ALA A 863 19.03 7.30 -29.58
CA ALA A 863 18.66 5.88 -29.62
C ALA A 863 17.96 5.40 -28.34
N LYS A 864 18.41 5.86 -27.15
CA LYS A 864 17.77 5.55 -25.86
C LYS A 864 16.33 6.05 -25.79
N ILE A 865 16.07 7.27 -26.28
CA ILE A 865 14.74 7.88 -26.22
C ILE A 865 13.83 7.30 -27.31
N ALA A 866 14.34 7.04 -28.51
CA ALA A 866 13.60 6.31 -29.54
C ALA A 866 13.26 4.87 -29.11
N TRP A 867 14.18 4.18 -28.41
CA TRP A 867 13.93 2.87 -27.81
C TRP A 867 12.85 2.93 -26.71
N LEU A 868 12.95 3.90 -25.78
CA LEU A 868 11.94 4.15 -24.75
C LEU A 868 10.53 4.32 -25.34
N MET A 869 10.40 5.17 -26.36
CA MET A 869 9.10 5.45 -27.01
C MET A 869 8.62 4.30 -27.89
N TYR A 870 9.51 3.50 -28.46
CA TYR A 870 9.15 2.28 -29.19
C TYR A 870 8.64 1.19 -28.24
N GLU A 871 9.33 0.93 -27.13
CA GLU A 871 8.90 -0.01 -26.08
C GLU A 871 7.59 0.44 -25.43
N VAL A 872 7.43 1.75 -25.15
CA VAL A 872 6.32 2.35 -24.40
C VAL A 872 5.67 3.51 -25.18
N PRO A 873 4.81 3.25 -26.18
CA PRO A 873 4.24 4.30 -27.04
C PRO A 873 3.36 5.33 -26.33
N ASP A 874 2.68 4.94 -25.24
CA ASP A 874 1.78 5.82 -24.47
C ASP A 874 2.51 6.68 -23.42
N ILE A 875 3.85 6.74 -23.46
CA ILE A 875 4.65 7.43 -22.44
C ILE A 875 4.52 8.95 -22.54
N LYS A 876 4.36 9.61 -21.40
CA LYS A 876 4.15 11.06 -21.29
C LYS A 876 5.45 11.77 -20.99
N PHE A 877 5.90 12.61 -21.92
CA PHE A 877 7.23 13.20 -21.87
C PHE A 877 7.41 14.13 -20.66
N GLU A 878 6.36 14.83 -20.24
CA GLU A 878 6.37 15.73 -19.07
C GLU A 878 6.71 14.98 -17.77
N GLY A 879 6.31 13.71 -17.67
CA GLY A 879 6.64 12.85 -16.52
C GLY A 879 8.09 12.38 -16.48
N LEU A 880 8.78 12.38 -17.62
CA LEU A 880 10.15 11.86 -17.73
C LEU A 880 11.21 12.84 -17.18
N ALA A 881 10.98 14.13 -17.36
CA ALA A 881 11.90 15.21 -16.99
C ALA A 881 11.90 15.58 -15.49
N MET A 882 10.99 15.00 -14.69
CA MET A 882 10.86 15.33 -13.26
C MET A 882 12.10 14.97 -12.45
N ARG A 883 12.57 15.95 -11.65
CA ARG A 883 13.66 15.81 -10.68
C ARG A 883 13.31 14.81 -9.57
N PHE A 884 14.34 14.20 -9.00
CA PHE A 884 14.21 13.27 -7.87
C PHE A 884 15.42 13.34 -6.92
N MET A 885 15.19 12.96 -5.65
CA MET A 885 16.25 12.78 -4.65
C MET A 885 16.80 11.34 -4.63
N ASP A 886 16.03 10.37 -5.11
CA ASP A 886 16.41 8.97 -5.29
C ASP A 886 15.76 8.47 -6.58
N ILE A 887 16.58 7.99 -7.54
CA ILE A 887 16.15 7.52 -8.87
C ILE A 887 15.10 6.41 -8.82
N ARG A 888 14.91 5.75 -7.67
CA ARG A 888 13.91 4.68 -7.47
C ARG A 888 12.61 5.16 -6.82
N LYS A 889 12.57 6.40 -6.30
CA LYS A 889 11.41 6.99 -5.62
C LYS A 889 10.81 8.10 -6.47
N ARG A 890 10.51 7.77 -7.74
CA ARG A 890 9.91 8.69 -8.72
C ARG A 890 8.39 8.63 -8.65
N VAL A 891 7.72 9.76 -8.89
CA VAL A 891 6.25 9.81 -9.02
C VAL A 891 5.81 9.14 -10.34
N TYR A 892 6.59 9.34 -11.40
CA TYR A 892 6.43 8.70 -12.70
C TYR A 892 7.49 7.60 -12.87
N GLU A 893 7.05 6.35 -13.03
CA GLU A 893 7.91 5.18 -13.23
C GLU A 893 7.99 4.83 -14.72
N ILE A 894 9.20 4.54 -15.20
CA ILE A 894 9.40 3.92 -16.52
C ILE A 894 9.35 2.39 -16.33
N PRO A 895 8.55 1.63 -17.11
CA PRO A 895 8.55 0.18 -17.04
C PRO A 895 9.85 -0.41 -17.59
N GLN A 896 10.12 -1.69 -17.30
CA GLN A 896 11.30 -2.37 -17.84
C GLN A 896 11.25 -2.44 -19.38
N LEU A 897 12.25 -1.82 -20.02
CA LEU A 897 12.48 -1.84 -21.46
C LEU A 897 13.19 -3.14 -21.89
N GLY A 898 13.30 -3.38 -23.19
CA GLY A 898 13.95 -4.56 -23.77
C GLY A 898 13.00 -5.68 -24.19
N ARG A 899 11.70 -5.42 -24.24
CA ARG A 899 10.66 -6.41 -24.59
C ARG A 899 10.43 -6.51 -26.09
N LYS A 900 10.64 -5.41 -26.83
CA LYS A 900 10.58 -5.36 -28.29
C LYS A 900 11.98 -5.45 -28.89
N ALA A 901 12.91 -4.61 -28.44
CA ALA A 901 14.26 -4.53 -28.97
C ALA A 901 15.33 -4.50 -27.88
N ALA A 902 16.47 -5.14 -28.12
CA ALA A 902 17.68 -4.93 -27.31
C ALA A 902 18.37 -3.62 -27.75
N LEU A 903 18.91 -2.83 -26.81
CA LEU A 903 19.72 -1.64 -27.12
C LEU A 903 21.21 -1.99 -27.03
N VAL A 904 21.93 -1.80 -28.13
CA VAL A 904 23.39 -1.97 -28.24
C VAL A 904 24.02 -0.60 -28.42
N ALA A 905 25.08 -0.27 -27.66
CA ALA A 905 25.78 1.00 -27.74
C ALA A 905 27.26 0.83 -28.13
N ILE A 906 27.71 1.60 -29.11
CA ILE A 906 29.06 1.54 -29.70
C ILE A 906 29.67 2.95 -29.71
N PRO A 907 30.53 3.32 -28.74
CA PRO A 907 31.10 4.65 -28.64
C PRO A 907 32.15 4.94 -29.71
N THR A 908 31.99 6.05 -30.42
CA THR A 908 33.00 6.62 -31.33
C THR A 908 33.70 7.84 -30.73
N THR A 909 33.50 8.11 -29.43
CA THR A 909 34.11 9.22 -28.69
C THR A 909 34.53 8.79 -27.29
N SER A 910 35.76 9.10 -26.88
CA SER A 910 36.24 8.84 -25.52
C SER A 910 35.94 10.04 -24.60
N GLY A 911 34.70 10.13 -24.12
CA GLY A 911 34.28 11.20 -23.21
C GLY A 911 32.96 10.94 -22.48
N THR A 912 31.89 10.66 -23.23
CA THR A 912 30.51 10.72 -22.73
C THR A 912 30.07 9.57 -21.83
N GLY A 913 30.65 8.38 -21.97
CA GLY A 913 30.25 7.19 -21.21
C GLY A 913 28.78 6.73 -21.42
N SER A 914 28.04 7.34 -22.37
CA SER A 914 26.61 7.07 -22.59
C SER A 914 26.32 5.60 -22.94
N GLU A 915 27.32 4.85 -23.40
CA GLU A 915 27.21 3.43 -23.70
C GLU A 915 26.96 2.54 -22.47
N VAL A 916 27.25 3.04 -21.26
CA VAL A 916 27.05 2.33 -19.98
C VAL A 916 26.10 3.02 -19.01
N THR A 917 25.56 4.20 -19.34
CA THR A 917 24.79 5.03 -18.38
C THR A 917 23.26 4.95 -18.57
N PRO A 918 22.48 5.18 -17.49
CA PRO A 918 21.01 5.30 -17.51
C PRO A 918 20.48 6.70 -17.91
N PHE A 919 21.32 7.52 -18.56
CA PHE A 919 21.02 8.92 -18.87
C PHE A 919 20.83 9.14 -20.38
N ALA A 920 19.96 10.08 -20.76
CA ALA A 920 19.84 10.59 -22.13
C ALA A 920 19.33 12.04 -22.12
N VAL A 921 19.85 12.91 -22.97
CA VAL A 921 19.37 14.30 -23.14
C VAL A 921 18.72 14.50 -24.50
N VAL A 922 17.59 15.20 -24.53
CA VAL A 922 16.95 15.71 -25.75
C VAL A 922 16.54 17.18 -25.55
N THR A 923 16.58 17.97 -26.63
CA THR A 923 16.13 19.36 -26.65
C THR A 923 14.73 19.44 -27.25
N ASP A 924 13.80 20.17 -26.63
CA ASP A 924 12.58 20.61 -27.32
C ASP A 924 12.86 21.87 -28.12
N GLU A 925 12.87 21.73 -29.45
CA GLU A 925 13.07 22.81 -30.42
C GLU A 925 12.02 23.94 -30.34
N ARG A 926 10.87 23.73 -29.67
CA ARG A 926 9.83 24.76 -29.50
C ARG A 926 10.03 25.66 -28.29
N THR A 927 10.65 25.16 -27.23
CA THR A 927 10.88 25.89 -25.97
C THR A 927 12.35 26.23 -25.74
N GLY A 928 13.26 25.58 -26.47
CA GLY A 928 14.70 25.60 -26.19
C GLY A 928 15.09 24.77 -24.97
N GLN A 929 14.15 24.13 -24.29
CA GLN A 929 14.42 23.42 -23.04
C GLN A 929 15.12 22.09 -23.31
N LYS A 930 16.29 21.88 -22.68
CA LYS A 930 16.94 20.57 -22.61
C LYS A 930 16.32 19.74 -21.48
N TYR A 931 15.91 18.52 -21.82
CA TYR A 931 15.30 17.56 -20.93
C TYR A 931 16.25 16.39 -20.66
N PRO A 932 16.98 16.42 -19.52
CA PRO A 932 17.78 15.28 -19.09
C PRO A 932 16.86 14.19 -18.53
N LEU A 933 16.82 13.05 -19.19
CA LEU A 933 16.13 11.85 -18.74
C LEU A 933 17.12 10.97 -17.97
N ALA A 934 16.72 10.53 -16.77
CA ALA A 934 17.55 9.74 -15.88
C ALA A 934 16.71 8.61 -15.27
N ASP A 935 16.88 7.40 -15.79
CA ASP A 935 16.16 6.22 -15.30
C ASP A 935 16.95 4.95 -15.58
N TYR A 936 17.08 4.07 -14.60
CA TYR A 936 17.77 2.79 -14.76
C TYR A 936 17.19 1.93 -15.90
N ALA A 937 15.93 2.11 -16.27
CA ALA A 937 15.34 1.47 -17.44
C ALA A 937 16.09 1.79 -18.77
N LEU A 938 16.77 2.93 -18.87
CA LEU A 938 17.50 3.41 -20.05
C LEU A 938 18.94 2.87 -20.17
N THR A 939 19.44 2.07 -19.22
CA THR A 939 20.75 1.42 -19.36
C THR A 939 20.76 0.51 -20.60
N PRO A 940 21.70 0.66 -21.55
CA PRO A 940 21.80 -0.22 -22.71
C PRO A 940 21.91 -1.70 -22.33
N THR A 941 21.40 -2.59 -23.19
CA THR A 941 21.52 -4.04 -23.00
C THR A 941 22.97 -4.50 -23.14
N MET A 942 23.70 -3.94 -24.12
CA MET A 942 25.08 -4.30 -24.45
C MET A 942 25.90 -3.09 -24.86
N ALA A 943 27.18 -3.04 -24.44
CA ALA A 943 28.15 -2.05 -24.88
C ALA A 943 29.34 -2.72 -25.63
N ILE A 944 29.86 -2.06 -26.67
CA ILE A 944 30.97 -2.57 -27.51
C ILE A 944 32.08 -1.51 -27.60
N ILE A 945 33.08 -1.62 -26.72
CA ILE A 945 34.18 -0.68 -26.54
C ILE A 945 35.37 -1.07 -27.46
N ASP A 946 35.15 -0.98 -28.79
CA ASP A 946 36.18 -1.25 -29.79
C ASP A 946 37.01 0.02 -30.09
N PRO A 947 38.28 0.12 -29.63
CA PRO A 947 39.12 1.29 -29.86
C PRO A 947 39.40 1.60 -31.33
N LEU A 948 39.16 0.66 -32.26
CA LEU A 948 39.23 0.91 -33.70
C LEU A 948 38.23 1.99 -34.18
N PHE A 949 37.25 2.40 -33.35
CA PHE A 949 36.36 3.53 -33.66
C PHE A 949 36.89 4.91 -33.21
N VAL A 950 37.97 4.99 -32.39
CA VAL A 950 38.49 6.26 -31.86
C VAL A 950 39.92 6.61 -32.28
N ILE A 951 40.61 5.75 -33.05
CA ILE A 951 41.98 6.00 -33.56
C ILE A 951 42.12 7.38 -34.19
N ASN A 952 41.18 7.75 -35.07
CA ASN A 952 41.21 8.97 -35.87
C ASN A 952 40.46 10.16 -35.22
N MET A 953 40.07 10.07 -33.95
CA MET A 953 39.33 11.13 -33.26
C MET A 953 40.09 12.47 -33.28
N PRO A 954 39.50 13.60 -33.75
CA PRO A 954 40.20 14.88 -33.87
C PRO A 954 40.80 15.39 -32.55
N LYS A 955 41.87 16.20 -32.62
CA LYS A 955 42.57 16.72 -31.42
C LYS A 955 41.63 17.48 -30.46
N GLY A 956 40.80 18.40 -30.96
CA GLY A 956 39.86 19.15 -30.13
C GLY A 956 38.86 18.25 -29.38
N LEU A 957 38.29 17.25 -30.07
CA LEU A 957 37.37 16.27 -29.47
C LEU A 957 38.09 15.33 -28.47
N THR A 958 39.37 15.01 -28.75
CA THR A 958 40.23 14.25 -27.83
C THR A 958 40.51 15.02 -26.53
N ALA A 959 40.80 16.33 -26.62
CA ALA A 959 41.00 17.18 -25.45
C ALA A 959 39.71 17.32 -24.64
N ALA A 960 38.61 17.73 -25.29
CA ALA A 960 37.32 17.96 -24.65
C ALA A 960 36.82 16.69 -23.93
N GLY A 961 36.67 15.57 -24.65
CA GLY A 961 36.19 14.30 -24.07
C GLY A 961 37.14 13.71 -23.01
N GLY A 962 38.45 13.90 -23.17
CA GLY A 962 39.44 13.47 -22.20
C GLY A 962 39.32 14.17 -20.85
N ILE A 963 39.10 15.48 -20.84
CA ILE A 963 38.87 16.23 -19.60
C ILE A 963 37.44 16.00 -19.08
N ASP A 964 36.44 15.87 -19.95
CA ASP A 964 35.07 15.47 -19.60
C ASP A 964 35.07 14.16 -18.76
N THR A 965 35.82 13.15 -19.22
CA THR A 965 36.04 11.90 -18.49
C THR A 965 36.72 12.10 -17.13
N LEU A 966 37.62 13.07 -17.02
CA LEU A 966 38.29 13.39 -15.76
C LEU A 966 37.32 14.03 -14.76
N VAL A 967 36.44 14.93 -15.22
CA VAL A 967 35.37 15.51 -14.40
C VAL A 967 34.39 14.41 -13.98
N HIS A 968 33.94 13.57 -14.91
CA HIS A 968 33.10 12.40 -14.61
C HIS A 968 33.68 11.58 -13.45
N ALA A 969 34.96 11.19 -13.54
CA ALA A 969 35.62 10.36 -12.54
C ALA A 969 35.85 11.09 -11.20
N ILE A 970 36.22 12.37 -11.20
CA ILE A 970 36.44 13.13 -9.96
C ILE A 970 35.12 13.36 -9.22
N GLU A 971 34.04 13.73 -9.92
CA GLU A 971 32.73 13.96 -9.29
C GLU A 971 32.10 12.65 -8.80
N SER A 972 32.13 11.56 -9.58
CA SER A 972 31.64 10.24 -9.13
C SER A 972 32.43 9.66 -7.95
N TYR A 973 33.68 10.11 -7.75
CA TYR A 973 34.49 9.73 -6.60
C TYR A 973 34.11 10.50 -5.32
N VAL A 974 33.82 11.80 -5.41
CA VAL A 974 33.50 12.63 -4.22
C VAL A 974 32.01 12.69 -3.89
N SER A 975 31.14 12.27 -4.81
CA SER A 975 29.68 12.21 -4.65
C SER A 975 29.20 11.53 -3.35
N ILE A 976 28.03 11.97 -2.87
CA ILE A 976 27.30 11.39 -1.73
C ILE A 976 26.77 9.98 -2.01
N PHE A 977 26.58 9.64 -3.30
CA PHE A 977 26.14 8.32 -3.76
C PHE A 977 27.32 7.35 -3.99
N ALA A 978 28.57 7.79 -3.81
CA ALA A 978 29.75 7.00 -4.19
C ALA A 978 29.96 5.75 -3.31
N THR A 979 29.93 4.58 -3.94
CA THR A 979 30.16 3.26 -3.34
C THR A 979 31.60 2.79 -3.54
N ASP A 980 32.02 1.68 -2.93
CA ASP A 980 33.36 1.14 -3.18
C ASP A 980 33.59 0.73 -4.64
N TYR A 981 32.54 0.25 -5.32
CA TYR A 981 32.54 -0.04 -6.76
C TYR A 981 32.81 1.23 -7.60
N THR A 982 32.03 2.30 -7.40
CA THR A 982 32.20 3.54 -8.17
C THR A 982 33.52 4.23 -7.82
N LYS A 983 33.94 4.18 -6.55
CA LYS A 983 35.23 4.74 -6.10
C LYS A 983 36.43 4.03 -6.74
N ALA A 984 36.39 2.70 -6.89
CA ALA A 984 37.45 1.94 -7.54
C ALA A 984 37.61 2.33 -9.02
N LEU A 985 36.50 2.32 -9.76
CA LEU A 985 36.45 2.71 -11.18
C LEU A 985 36.90 4.16 -11.41
N SER A 986 36.43 5.08 -10.56
CA SER A 986 36.82 6.50 -10.62
C SER A 986 38.32 6.71 -10.45
N ARG A 987 38.94 6.03 -9.47
CA ARG A 987 40.38 6.12 -9.21
C ARG A 987 41.20 5.60 -10.39
N GLU A 988 40.81 4.46 -10.97
CA GLU A 988 41.49 3.92 -12.14
C GLU A 988 41.34 4.81 -13.37
N ALA A 989 40.16 5.38 -13.62
CA ALA A 989 39.94 6.34 -14.70
C ALA A 989 40.85 7.58 -14.56
N VAL A 990 40.91 8.21 -13.38
CA VAL A 990 41.81 9.36 -13.11
C VAL A 990 43.28 8.97 -13.38
N ARG A 991 43.73 7.83 -12.84
CA ARG A 991 45.11 7.33 -12.99
C ARG A 991 45.49 7.07 -14.46
N VAL A 992 44.55 6.56 -15.25
CA VAL A 992 44.74 6.30 -16.68
C VAL A 992 44.75 7.60 -17.49
N LEU A 993 43.83 8.54 -17.23
CA LEU A 993 43.75 9.80 -17.96
C LEU A 993 45.01 10.65 -17.80
N VAL A 994 45.47 10.87 -16.56
CA VAL A 994 46.67 11.69 -16.28
C VAL A 994 47.91 11.14 -17.01
N LYS A 995 48.03 9.82 -17.19
CA LYS A 995 49.14 9.20 -17.93
C LYS A 995 48.96 9.20 -19.46
N TYR A 996 47.75 8.97 -19.96
CA TYR A 996 47.52 8.63 -21.37
C TYR A 996 46.81 9.70 -22.20
N LEU A 997 46.11 10.66 -21.60
CA LEU A 997 45.43 11.73 -22.34
C LEU A 997 46.41 12.65 -23.11
N PRO A 998 47.54 13.12 -22.53
CA PRO A 998 48.52 13.92 -23.28
C PRO A 998 49.11 13.18 -24.48
N ARG A 999 49.34 11.85 -24.34
CA ARG A 999 49.80 10.98 -25.43
C ARG A 999 48.74 10.84 -26.53
N SER A 1000 47.49 10.52 -26.16
CA SER A 1000 46.35 10.37 -27.08
C SER A 1000 46.08 11.65 -27.87
N TYR A 1001 46.22 12.81 -27.23
CA TYR A 1001 46.08 14.12 -27.89
C TYR A 1001 47.25 14.45 -28.81
N ASN A 1002 48.49 14.27 -28.36
CA ASN A 1002 49.66 14.73 -29.12
C ASN A 1002 50.00 13.82 -30.29
N ASN A 1003 50.02 12.50 -30.07
CA ASN A 1003 50.39 11.48 -31.05
C ASN A 1003 49.21 11.01 -31.91
N GLY A 1004 47.98 11.17 -31.42
CA GLY A 1004 46.75 10.86 -32.17
C GLY A 1004 46.68 9.39 -32.64
N PRO A 1005 46.51 9.13 -33.96
CA PRO A 1005 46.41 7.76 -34.48
C PRO A 1005 47.70 6.95 -34.34
N ASN A 1006 48.84 7.61 -34.14
CA ASN A 1006 50.16 6.96 -34.03
C ASN A 1006 50.43 6.35 -32.64
N ASP A 1007 49.56 6.55 -31.66
CA ASP A 1007 49.69 6.01 -30.30
C ASP A 1007 48.44 5.21 -29.91
N PHE A 1008 48.37 4.01 -30.48
CA PHE A 1008 47.24 3.10 -30.28
C PHE A 1008 47.02 2.71 -28.81
N GLU A 1009 48.09 2.57 -28.02
CA GLU A 1009 47.99 2.30 -26.58
C GLU A 1009 47.26 3.45 -25.87
N ALA A 1010 47.65 4.70 -26.12
CA ALA A 1010 47.00 5.84 -25.51
C ALA A 1010 45.54 6.00 -25.95
N ARG A 1011 45.21 5.68 -27.21
CA ARG A 1011 43.83 5.64 -27.71
C ARG A 1011 42.98 4.60 -26.96
N GLU A 1012 43.43 3.34 -26.88
CA GLU A 1012 42.72 2.28 -26.16
C GLU A 1012 42.53 2.64 -24.67
N ARG A 1013 43.58 3.16 -24.02
CA ARG A 1013 43.57 3.46 -22.59
C ARG A 1013 42.61 4.60 -22.24
N VAL A 1014 42.61 5.70 -23.00
CA VAL A 1014 41.67 6.81 -22.79
C VAL A 1014 40.23 6.40 -23.11
N HIS A 1015 40.02 5.55 -24.12
CA HIS A 1015 38.69 4.99 -24.42
C HIS A 1015 38.16 4.10 -23.29
N SER A 1016 39.01 3.22 -22.76
CA SER A 1016 38.67 2.37 -21.61
C SER A 1016 38.36 3.21 -20.35
N ALA A 1017 39.07 4.32 -20.15
CA ALA A 1017 38.81 5.24 -19.05
C ALA A 1017 37.45 5.96 -19.17
N ALA A 1018 37.01 6.28 -20.39
CA ALA A 1018 35.68 6.85 -20.66
C ALA A 1018 34.57 5.93 -20.15
N THR A 1019 34.62 4.64 -20.51
CA THR A 1019 33.64 3.65 -20.05
C THR A 1019 33.74 3.40 -18.54
N MET A 1020 34.94 3.34 -17.94
CA MET A 1020 35.08 3.17 -16.48
C MET A 1020 34.50 4.36 -15.69
N ALA A 1021 34.73 5.59 -16.15
CA ALA A 1021 34.09 6.78 -15.56
C ALA A 1021 32.57 6.75 -15.77
N GLY A 1022 32.10 6.37 -16.97
CA GLY A 1022 30.69 6.14 -17.29
C GLY A 1022 30.01 5.18 -16.31
N MET A 1023 30.59 4.01 -16.09
CA MET A 1023 30.10 3.00 -15.12
C MET A 1023 30.08 3.55 -13.68
N ALA A 1024 31.02 4.42 -13.32
CA ALA A 1024 31.06 5.07 -12.01
C ALA A 1024 29.94 6.11 -11.84
N PHE A 1025 29.79 7.06 -12.77
CA PHE A 1025 28.79 8.12 -12.66
C PHE A 1025 27.37 7.66 -12.98
N ALA A 1026 27.20 6.57 -13.75
CA ALA A 1026 25.93 5.85 -13.90
C ALA A 1026 25.29 5.44 -12.56
N ASN A 1027 26.10 5.27 -11.50
CA ASN A 1027 25.70 4.76 -10.20
C ASN A 1027 26.00 5.72 -9.04
N ALA A 1028 26.91 6.69 -9.22
CA ALA A 1028 27.23 7.73 -8.24
C ALA A 1028 26.73 9.14 -8.63
N PHE A 1029 26.15 9.33 -9.81
CA PHE A 1029 25.81 10.63 -10.38
C PHE A 1029 27.03 11.57 -10.52
N LEU A 1030 26.77 12.80 -10.97
CA LEU A 1030 27.72 13.89 -11.21
C LEU A 1030 27.33 15.09 -10.36
N GLY A 1031 28.25 16.05 -10.17
CA GLY A 1031 28.11 17.13 -9.18
C GLY A 1031 27.87 18.50 -9.80
N ILE A 1032 28.25 19.55 -9.06
CA ILE A 1032 28.00 20.94 -9.46
C ILE A 1032 28.81 21.38 -10.68
N CYS A 1033 29.90 20.69 -11.04
CA CYS A 1033 30.65 21.00 -12.27
C CYS A 1033 29.75 20.79 -13.48
N HIS A 1034 29.11 19.62 -13.58
CA HIS A 1034 28.14 19.34 -14.62
C HIS A 1034 26.92 20.25 -14.54
N SER A 1035 26.37 20.48 -13.34
CA SER A 1035 25.23 21.38 -13.14
C SER A 1035 25.45 22.78 -13.74
N MET A 1036 26.65 23.35 -13.56
CA MET A 1036 27.02 24.66 -14.11
C MET A 1036 27.44 24.56 -15.59
N ALA A 1037 28.18 23.52 -15.98
CA ALA A 1037 28.62 23.30 -17.36
C ALA A 1037 27.46 23.08 -18.33
N HIS A 1038 26.34 22.47 -17.88
CA HIS A 1038 25.10 22.38 -18.64
C HIS A 1038 24.58 23.76 -19.05
N LYS A 1039 24.59 24.75 -18.14
CA LYS A 1039 24.02 26.08 -18.39
C LYS A 1039 25.00 26.96 -19.17
N LEU A 1040 26.27 26.94 -18.79
CA LEU A 1040 27.37 27.61 -19.50
C LEU A 1040 27.46 27.15 -20.98
N GLY A 1041 27.35 25.84 -21.22
CA GLY A 1041 27.34 25.26 -22.57
C GLY A 1041 26.08 25.60 -23.35
N ALA A 1042 24.89 25.54 -22.73
CA ALA A 1042 23.64 25.87 -23.39
C ALA A 1042 23.53 27.36 -23.77
N GLN A 1043 23.91 28.26 -22.86
CA GLN A 1043 23.77 29.72 -23.03
C GLN A 1043 24.77 30.29 -24.05
N PHE A 1044 26.01 29.81 -24.06
CA PHE A 1044 27.08 30.40 -24.87
C PHE A 1044 27.58 29.53 -26.03
N HIS A 1045 27.01 28.33 -26.20
CA HIS A 1045 27.41 27.29 -27.16
C HIS A 1045 28.86 26.77 -26.97
N ILE A 1046 29.36 26.79 -25.74
CA ILE A 1046 30.66 26.18 -25.38
C ILE A 1046 30.52 24.65 -25.41
N PRO A 1047 31.42 23.90 -26.08
CA PRO A 1047 31.40 22.43 -26.07
C PRO A 1047 31.50 21.87 -24.64
N HIS A 1048 30.66 20.87 -24.31
CA HIS A 1048 30.43 20.43 -22.92
C HIS A 1048 31.71 20.13 -22.12
N GLY A 1049 32.61 19.29 -22.67
CA GLY A 1049 33.90 18.97 -22.03
C GLY A 1049 34.83 20.17 -21.81
N VAL A 1050 34.68 21.25 -22.59
CA VAL A 1050 35.40 22.52 -22.37
C VAL A 1050 34.74 23.31 -21.24
N ALA A 1051 33.41 23.41 -21.21
CA ALA A 1051 32.67 24.02 -20.10
C ALA A 1051 32.98 23.35 -18.75
N ASN A 1052 33.03 22.00 -18.73
CA ASN A 1052 33.48 21.20 -17.60
C ASN A 1052 34.95 21.50 -17.22
N ALA A 1053 35.86 21.55 -18.19
CA ALA A 1053 37.28 21.84 -17.94
C ALA A 1053 37.55 23.24 -17.35
N LEU A 1054 36.73 24.23 -17.68
CA LEU A 1054 36.81 25.59 -17.13
C LEU A 1054 36.41 25.65 -15.64
N LEU A 1055 35.50 24.77 -15.20
CA LEU A 1055 34.88 24.84 -13.87
C LEU A 1055 35.47 23.86 -12.85
N ILE A 1056 35.99 22.70 -13.27
CA ILE A 1056 36.35 21.59 -12.38
C ILE A 1056 37.32 21.99 -11.26
N SER A 1057 38.35 22.78 -11.53
CA SER A 1057 39.33 23.18 -10.51
C SER A 1057 38.72 24.08 -9.42
N HIS A 1058 37.77 24.95 -9.78
CA HIS A 1058 37.02 25.76 -8.83
C HIS A 1058 36.06 24.88 -7.99
N VAL A 1059 35.46 23.84 -8.61
CA VAL A 1059 34.61 22.86 -7.93
C VAL A 1059 35.40 21.95 -6.98
N ILE A 1060 36.62 21.53 -7.35
CA ILE A 1060 37.54 20.80 -6.46
C ILE A 1060 37.84 21.65 -5.23
N ARG A 1061 38.23 22.92 -5.40
CA ARG A 1061 38.45 23.87 -4.30
C ARG A 1061 37.20 24.05 -3.44
N TYR A 1062 36.03 24.22 -4.05
CA TYR A 1062 34.75 24.37 -3.34
C TYR A 1062 34.40 23.14 -2.48
N ASN A 1063 34.58 21.94 -3.02
CA ASN A 1063 34.26 20.68 -2.35
C ASN A 1063 35.30 20.26 -1.30
N ALA A 1064 36.51 20.83 -1.30
CA ALA A 1064 37.62 20.44 -0.43
C ALA A 1064 37.53 20.98 1.02
N THR A 1065 36.38 20.78 1.67
CA THR A 1065 36.17 21.10 3.09
C THR A 1065 35.62 19.91 3.87
N ASP A 1066 36.17 19.68 5.06
CA ASP A 1066 35.62 18.77 6.07
C ASP A 1066 34.52 19.46 6.91
N LYS A 1067 34.27 20.77 6.70
CA LYS A 1067 33.29 21.61 7.40
C LYS A 1067 32.41 22.42 6.41
N PRO A 1068 31.58 21.77 5.57
CA PRO A 1068 30.68 22.47 4.65
C PRO A 1068 29.55 23.19 5.41
N MET A 1069 29.29 24.46 5.05
CA MET A 1069 28.23 25.29 5.65
C MET A 1069 26.81 24.70 5.48
N LYS A 1070 26.61 23.88 4.45
CA LYS A 1070 25.39 23.11 4.21
C LYS A 1070 25.77 21.70 3.76
N GLN A 1071 25.27 20.69 4.46
CA GLN A 1071 25.49 19.29 4.15
C GLN A 1071 24.37 18.76 3.24
N ALA A 1072 24.70 17.82 2.36
CA ALA A 1072 23.71 17.07 1.58
C ALA A 1072 23.11 15.95 2.45
N ALA A 1073 21.79 15.79 2.42
CA ALA A 1073 21.07 14.84 3.28
C ALA A 1073 20.86 13.50 2.56
N PHE A 1074 21.79 12.55 2.74
CA PHE A 1074 21.67 11.20 2.18
C PHE A 1074 22.19 10.12 3.15
N PRO A 1075 21.48 8.99 3.39
CA PRO A 1075 21.82 8.05 4.48
C PRO A 1075 23.23 7.45 4.42
N GLN A 1076 23.78 7.26 3.23
CA GLN A 1076 25.11 6.69 2.95
C GLN A 1076 26.22 7.74 3.14
N TYR A 1077 25.89 9.04 3.09
CA TYR A 1077 26.82 10.13 3.36
C TYR A 1077 26.93 10.35 4.87
N LYS A 1078 27.74 9.52 5.52
CA LYS A 1078 27.84 9.46 6.99
C LYS A 1078 28.35 10.76 7.62
N TYR A 1079 29.33 11.40 6.97
CA TYR A 1079 29.94 12.66 7.36
C TYR A 1079 30.70 13.29 6.17
N PRO A 1080 31.01 14.61 6.21
CA PRO A 1080 31.81 15.28 5.18
C PRO A 1080 33.20 14.67 4.99
N GLN A 1081 33.52 14.29 3.75
CA GLN A 1081 34.73 13.52 3.44
C GLN A 1081 35.32 13.82 2.05
N ALA A 1082 34.85 14.87 1.38
CA ALA A 1082 35.33 15.22 0.04
C ALA A 1082 36.80 15.66 0.05
N LYS A 1083 37.25 16.41 1.06
CA LYS A 1083 38.65 16.86 1.20
C LYS A 1083 39.62 15.68 1.35
N SER A 1084 39.30 14.71 2.23
CA SER A 1084 40.12 13.51 2.42
C SER A 1084 40.12 12.59 1.19
N ARG A 1085 38.99 12.47 0.49
CA ARG A 1085 38.92 11.79 -0.81
C ARG A 1085 39.83 12.47 -1.84
N LEU A 1086 39.69 13.78 -2.07
CA LEU A 1086 40.50 14.53 -3.04
C LEU A 1086 42.00 14.43 -2.75
N ALA A 1087 42.42 14.54 -1.49
CA ALA A 1087 43.81 14.29 -1.09
C ALA A 1087 44.28 12.87 -1.45
N GLY A 1088 43.40 11.86 -1.31
CA GLY A 1088 43.65 10.48 -1.74
C GLY A 1088 43.76 10.27 -3.27
N LEU A 1089 43.34 11.23 -4.10
CA LEU A 1089 43.66 11.23 -5.54
C LEU A 1089 45.07 11.78 -5.79
N ALA A 1090 45.52 12.78 -5.04
CA ALA A 1090 46.90 13.26 -5.12
C ALA A 1090 47.90 12.19 -4.65
N ASP A 1091 47.57 11.43 -3.60
CA ASP A 1091 48.35 10.27 -3.16
C ASP A 1091 48.38 9.15 -4.22
N LEU A 1092 47.26 8.87 -4.89
CA LEU A 1092 47.19 7.91 -6.01
C LEU A 1092 48.07 8.33 -7.21
N LEU A 1093 48.14 9.63 -7.46
CA LEU A 1093 48.93 10.24 -8.54
C LEU A 1093 50.38 10.58 -8.12
N GLN A 1094 50.76 10.31 -6.87
CA GLN A 1094 52.10 10.55 -6.30
C GLN A 1094 52.56 12.03 -6.35
N LEU A 1095 51.62 12.98 -6.19
CA LEU A 1095 51.87 14.42 -6.35
C LEU A 1095 52.55 15.09 -5.13
N GLY A 1096 52.67 14.37 -4.00
CA GLY A 1096 53.24 14.88 -2.76
C GLY A 1096 52.33 15.84 -1.98
N GLY A 1097 52.92 16.55 -1.01
CA GLY A 1097 52.23 17.36 0.00
C GLY A 1097 52.10 16.62 1.34
N GLU A 1098 52.30 17.33 2.44
CA GLU A 1098 52.23 16.79 3.81
C GLU A 1098 50.80 16.87 4.35
N THR A 1099 50.15 18.03 4.24
CA THR A 1099 48.76 18.23 4.67
C THR A 1099 47.73 17.84 3.61
N ARG A 1100 46.46 17.63 4.03
CA ARG A 1100 45.34 17.43 3.09
C ARG A 1100 45.13 18.64 2.18
N ASP A 1101 45.39 19.85 2.68
CA ASP A 1101 45.24 21.09 1.90
C ASP A 1101 46.27 21.14 0.76
N GLU A 1102 47.55 20.95 1.06
CA GLU A 1102 48.61 20.86 0.05
C GLU A 1102 48.30 19.79 -1.00
N LYS A 1103 47.89 18.58 -0.57
CA LYS A 1103 47.56 17.49 -1.49
C LYS A 1103 46.45 17.87 -2.46
N VAL A 1104 45.41 18.58 -2.02
CA VAL A 1104 44.36 19.06 -2.93
C VAL A 1104 44.83 20.23 -3.81
N ILE A 1105 45.69 21.12 -3.31
CA ILE A 1105 46.33 22.15 -4.14
C ILE A 1105 47.17 21.47 -5.25
N ARG A 1106 47.97 20.45 -4.92
CA ARG A 1106 48.74 19.64 -5.91
C ARG A 1106 47.82 18.93 -6.92
N LEU A 1107 46.65 18.45 -6.50
CA LEU A 1107 45.65 17.90 -7.42
C LEU A 1107 45.14 18.96 -8.41
N ILE A 1108 44.83 20.17 -7.94
CA ILE A 1108 44.42 21.29 -8.79
C ILE A 1108 45.55 21.67 -9.77
N GLU A 1109 46.79 21.77 -9.30
CA GLU A 1109 47.97 22.00 -10.15
C GLU A 1109 48.09 20.95 -11.26
N ALA A 1110 47.93 19.66 -10.93
CA ALA A 1110 48.00 18.58 -11.92
C ALA A 1110 46.84 18.61 -12.93
N VAL A 1111 45.62 19.00 -12.52
CA VAL A 1111 44.47 19.17 -13.42
C VAL A 1111 44.68 20.32 -14.40
N GLU A 1112 45.19 21.47 -13.94
CA GLU A 1112 45.51 22.61 -14.81
C GLU A 1112 46.70 22.32 -15.75
N GLN A 1113 47.74 21.63 -15.27
CA GLN A 1113 48.85 21.17 -16.12
C GLN A 1113 48.35 20.21 -17.21
N LEU A 1114 47.42 19.30 -16.89
CA LEU A 1114 46.83 18.38 -17.85
C LEU A 1114 45.95 19.12 -18.88
N LYS A 1115 45.14 20.11 -18.47
CA LYS A 1115 44.39 21.01 -19.36
C LYS A 1115 45.33 21.71 -20.36
N ALA A 1116 46.43 22.29 -19.87
CA ALA A 1116 47.41 22.97 -20.69
C ALA A 1116 48.09 22.04 -21.71
N GLN A 1117 48.45 20.81 -21.31
CA GLN A 1117 49.08 19.80 -22.19
C GLN A 1117 48.20 19.34 -23.37
N VAL A 1118 46.88 19.61 -23.32
CA VAL A 1118 45.94 19.34 -24.43
C VAL A 1118 45.30 20.61 -25.02
N ASN A 1119 45.90 21.77 -24.74
CA ASN A 1119 45.50 23.09 -25.23
C ASN A 1119 44.04 23.49 -24.90
N ILE A 1120 43.58 23.20 -23.68
CA ILE A 1120 42.34 23.79 -23.15
C ILE A 1120 42.65 25.21 -22.61
N PRO A 1121 41.89 26.25 -22.99
CA PRO A 1121 42.06 27.61 -22.45
C PRO A 1121 41.82 27.66 -20.93
N PRO A 1122 42.51 28.56 -20.19
CA PRO A 1122 42.43 28.58 -18.73
C PRO A 1122 41.17 29.25 -18.17
N THR A 1123 40.58 30.24 -18.87
CA THR A 1123 39.43 31.03 -18.39
C THR A 1123 38.25 31.03 -19.36
N ILE A 1124 37.04 31.37 -18.89
CA ILE A 1124 35.84 31.47 -19.74
C ILE A 1124 36.00 32.62 -20.76
N LYS A 1125 36.65 33.72 -20.37
CA LYS A 1125 36.95 34.88 -21.22
C LYS A 1125 37.89 34.55 -22.38
N ASP A 1126 38.80 33.59 -22.22
CA ASP A 1126 39.64 33.10 -23.33
C ASP A 1126 38.84 32.32 -24.39
N VAL A 1127 37.69 31.75 -24.02
CA VAL A 1127 36.82 30.99 -24.93
C VAL A 1127 35.77 31.87 -25.59
N LEU A 1128 35.19 32.82 -24.86
CA LEU A 1128 34.13 33.71 -25.35
C LEU A 1128 34.62 35.05 -25.91
N GLY A 1129 35.83 35.47 -25.53
CA GLY A 1129 36.38 36.78 -25.83
C GLY A 1129 35.76 37.90 -24.98
N ALA A 1130 36.54 38.95 -24.72
CA ALA A 1130 36.10 40.10 -23.92
C ALA A 1130 34.86 40.84 -24.51
N ALA A 1131 34.55 40.64 -25.79
CA ALA A 1131 33.37 41.21 -26.43
C ALA A 1131 32.03 40.69 -25.87
N ARG A 1132 32.00 39.49 -25.26
CA ARG A 1132 30.79 38.90 -24.64
C ARG A 1132 30.73 39.12 -23.12
N GLU A 1133 31.57 39.97 -22.55
CA GLU A 1133 31.66 40.18 -21.09
C GLU A 1133 30.35 40.68 -20.45
N ALA A 1134 29.69 41.66 -21.07
CA ALA A 1134 28.40 42.16 -20.58
C ALA A 1134 27.26 41.13 -20.71
N GLU A 1135 27.31 40.31 -21.77
CA GLU A 1135 26.36 39.20 -21.99
C GLU A 1135 26.57 38.09 -20.94
N TYR A 1136 27.83 37.78 -20.62
CA TYR A 1136 28.18 36.81 -19.58
C TYR A 1136 27.63 37.24 -18.22
N PHE A 1137 28.01 38.42 -17.72
CA PHE A 1137 27.58 38.87 -16.40
C PHE A 1137 26.07 39.07 -16.27
N ALA A 1138 25.35 39.40 -17.36
CA ALA A 1138 23.90 39.46 -17.36
C ALA A 1138 23.23 38.08 -17.17
N ALA A 1139 23.88 36.99 -17.58
CA ALA A 1139 23.35 35.63 -17.49
C ALA A 1139 23.80 34.83 -16.24
N VAL A 1140 24.80 35.31 -15.49
CA VAL A 1140 25.38 34.54 -14.35
C VAL A 1140 24.34 34.19 -13.28
N ASP A 1141 23.42 35.10 -12.97
CA ASP A 1141 22.41 34.87 -11.93
C ASP A 1141 21.39 33.79 -12.36
N GLU A 1142 20.86 33.87 -13.59
CA GLU A 1142 19.98 32.83 -14.14
C GLU A 1142 20.71 31.48 -14.33
N MET A 1143 21.98 31.48 -14.74
CA MET A 1143 22.78 30.26 -14.82
C MET A 1143 22.98 29.62 -13.45
N ALA A 1144 23.17 30.41 -12.38
CA ALA A 1144 23.33 29.90 -11.02
C ALA A 1144 22.03 29.29 -10.46
N GLU A 1145 20.87 29.90 -10.75
CA GLU A 1145 19.55 29.35 -10.38
C GLU A 1145 19.24 28.06 -11.17
N ASN A 1146 19.41 28.09 -12.48
CA ASN A 1146 19.18 26.92 -13.34
C ASN A 1146 20.18 25.78 -13.08
N ALA A 1147 21.39 26.06 -12.58
CA ALA A 1147 22.34 25.07 -12.08
C ALA A 1147 21.94 24.51 -10.71
N PHE A 1148 21.30 25.30 -9.85
CA PHE A 1148 20.78 24.82 -8.57
C PHE A 1148 19.62 23.82 -8.75
N ASP A 1149 18.75 24.03 -9.74
CA ASP A 1149 17.69 23.07 -10.13
C ASP A 1149 18.23 21.81 -10.85
N ASP A 1150 19.49 21.78 -11.27
CA ASP A 1150 20.02 20.65 -12.04
C ASP A 1150 20.04 19.34 -11.23
N GLN A 1151 19.70 18.22 -11.88
CA GLN A 1151 19.64 16.89 -11.26
C GLN A 1151 21.00 16.43 -10.71
N CYS A 1152 22.12 16.97 -11.21
CA CYS A 1152 23.46 16.74 -10.70
C CYS A 1152 23.74 17.47 -9.36
N THR A 1153 23.12 18.62 -9.09
CA THR A 1153 23.39 19.41 -7.88
C THR A 1153 23.07 18.63 -6.59
N GLY A 1154 22.06 17.77 -6.62
CA GLY A 1154 21.68 16.93 -5.48
C GLY A 1154 22.74 15.91 -5.05
N ALA A 1155 23.71 15.54 -5.91
CA ALA A 1155 24.75 14.55 -5.61
C ALA A 1155 26.00 15.12 -4.94
N ASN A 1156 26.15 16.46 -4.94
CA ASN A 1156 27.42 17.09 -4.61
C ASN A 1156 27.71 17.08 -3.09
N PRO A 1157 28.92 16.69 -2.63
CA PRO A 1157 29.23 16.45 -1.21
C PRO A 1157 29.13 17.69 -0.31
N ARG A 1158 29.32 18.89 -0.88
CA ARG A 1158 28.98 20.17 -0.25
C ARG A 1158 27.74 20.70 -0.96
N TYR A 1159 26.58 20.64 -0.32
CA TYR A 1159 25.34 21.07 -0.98
C TYR A 1159 25.38 22.59 -1.19
N PRO A 1160 25.28 23.10 -2.43
CA PRO A 1160 25.50 24.51 -2.71
C PRO A 1160 24.35 25.41 -2.25
N THR A 1161 24.65 26.70 -2.15
CA THR A 1161 23.67 27.77 -2.32
C THR A 1161 23.77 28.34 -3.73
N ILE A 1162 22.71 28.97 -4.25
CA ILE A 1162 22.74 29.69 -5.54
C ILE A 1162 23.90 30.71 -5.54
N ALA A 1163 24.10 31.42 -4.42
CA ALA A 1163 25.20 32.36 -4.24
C ALA A 1163 26.61 31.74 -4.26
N ASP A 1164 26.76 30.44 -3.98
CA ASP A 1164 28.03 29.73 -4.18
C ASP A 1164 28.27 29.42 -5.67
N LEU A 1165 27.25 28.93 -6.37
CA LEU A 1165 27.34 28.61 -7.82
C LEU A 1165 27.62 29.89 -8.62
N ARG A 1166 26.91 30.98 -8.29
CA ARG A 1166 27.16 32.33 -8.78
C ARG A 1166 28.63 32.73 -8.59
N GLN A 1167 29.18 32.54 -7.39
CA GLN A 1167 30.57 32.92 -7.11
C GLN A 1167 31.56 32.08 -7.93
N ILE A 1168 31.33 30.78 -8.10
CA ILE A 1168 32.21 29.91 -8.92
C ILE A 1168 32.19 30.36 -10.39
N LEU A 1169 31.04 30.73 -10.93
CA LEU A 1169 30.91 31.28 -12.29
C LEU A 1169 31.66 32.62 -12.46
N LEU A 1170 31.62 33.49 -11.44
CA LEU A 1170 32.38 34.76 -11.46
C LEU A 1170 33.90 34.52 -11.33
N ASP A 1171 34.31 33.65 -10.40
CA ASP A 1171 35.72 33.31 -10.14
C ASP A 1171 36.41 32.69 -11.38
N ALA A 1172 35.66 32.02 -12.27
CA ALA A 1172 36.16 31.38 -13.48
C ALA A 1172 36.17 32.29 -14.74
N TRP A 1173 35.75 33.55 -14.63
CA TRP A 1173 35.59 34.43 -15.79
C TRP A 1173 36.91 34.78 -16.48
N ASP A 1174 37.82 35.50 -15.81
CA ASP A 1174 39.01 36.11 -16.43
C ASP A 1174 40.35 35.84 -15.73
N THR A 1175 40.31 35.17 -14.57
CA THR A 1175 41.48 34.97 -13.71
C THR A 1175 41.75 33.47 -13.57
N PRO A 1176 42.88 32.94 -14.07
CA PRO A 1176 43.26 31.54 -13.86
C PRO A 1176 43.34 31.20 -12.37
N ILE A 1177 42.90 30.00 -11.98
CA ILE A 1177 42.86 29.56 -10.57
C ILE A 1177 44.23 29.42 -9.90
N LEU A 1178 45.32 29.42 -10.68
CA LEU A 1178 46.70 29.31 -10.21
C LEU A 1178 47.44 30.66 -10.33
N PRO A 1179 48.35 31.00 -9.38
CA PRO A 1179 48.81 30.18 -8.25
C PRO A 1179 47.82 30.17 -7.07
N LEU A 1180 47.67 29.00 -6.42
CA LEU A 1180 46.76 28.81 -5.29
C LEU A 1180 47.55 28.46 -4.01
N THR A 1181 47.44 29.28 -2.97
CA THR A 1181 48.16 29.10 -1.69
C THR A 1181 47.26 28.64 -0.53
N THR A 1182 45.95 28.69 -0.69
CA THR A 1182 44.96 28.20 0.28
C THR A 1182 43.69 27.74 -0.45
N LEU A 1183 43.01 26.74 0.10
CA LEU A 1183 41.70 26.31 -0.41
C LEU A 1183 40.57 27.23 0.06
N GLU A 1184 40.77 27.98 1.14
CA GLU A 1184 39.76 28.91 1.66
C GLU A 1184 39.43 30.00 0.63
N PHE A 1185 38.15 30.35 0.53
CA PHE A 1185 37.70 31.47 -0.28
C PHE A 1185 37.91 32.77 0.54
N PRO A 1186 38.38 33.87 -0.08
CA PRO A 1186 38.62 35.11 0.64
C PRO A 1186 37.32 35.60 1.32
N PRO A 1187 37.39 36.12 2.56
CA PRO A 1187 36.20 36.55 3.29
C PRO A 1187 35.48 37.65 2.51
N LYS A 1188 34.17 37.46 2.29
CA LYS A 1188 33.34 38.34 1.45
C LYS A 1188 33.51 39.81 1.87
N LYS A 1189 34.07 40.64 0.99
CA LYS A 1189 33.89 42.09 1.07
C LYS A 1189 32.39 42.36 1.00
N ARG A 1190 31.84 43.05 2.01
CA ARG A 1190 30.48 43.59 1.93
C ARG A 1190 30.51 44.80 1.00
N GLU A 1191 30.14 44.59 -0.25
CA GLU A 1191 29.85 45.71 -1.16
C GLU A 1191 28.63 46.47 -0.64
N GLY A 1192 28.77 47.79 -0.51
CA GLY A 1192 27.71 48.65 0.02
C GLY A 1192 26.84 49.20 -1.10
N SER A 1193 25.59 48.76 -1.17
CA SER A 1193 24.59 49.36 -2.06
C SER A 1193 24.15 50.72 -1.51
N SER A 1194 24.48 51.79 -2.24
CA SER A 1194 23.88 53.12 -2.03
C SER A 1194 22.50 53.21 -2.69
N ASN A 1195 21.70 54.19 -2.24
CA ASN A 1195 20.30 54.46 -2.62
C ASN A 1195 19.26 53.45 -2.06
N GLY A 1196 18.17 53.87 -1.41
CA GLY A 1196 17.73 55.22 -1.06
C GLY A 1196 16.66 55.23 0.06
N ALA A 1197 16.48 56.37 0.72
CA ALA A 1197 15.80 56.55 2.01
C ALA A 1197 14.40 55.91 2.21
N GLY A 1198 14.20 55.30 3.39
CA GLY A 1198 12.90 54.95 3.98
C GLY A 1198 13.03 54.77 5.50
N GLN A 1199 12.23 55.49 6.30
CA GLN A 1199 12.40 55.56 7.76
C GLN A 1199 11.73 54.39 8.51
N VAL A 1200 12.41 53.85 9.53
CA VAL A 1200 11.79 53.15 10.67
C VAL A 1200 12.52 53.56 11.96
N HIS A 1201 11.78 54.00 12.98
CA HIS A 1201 12.31 54.37 14.30
C HIS A 1201 12.28 53.18 15.29
N PRO A 1202 13.07 53.21 16.40
CA PRO A 1202 13.46 52.00 17.13
C PRO A 1202 12.46 51.50 18.17
N ALA A 1203 12.44 50.18 18.38
CA ALA A 1203 11.75 49.51 19.48
C ALA A 1203 12.72 49.10 20.60
N ARG A 1204 12.27 49.25 21.86
CA ARG A 1204 13.03 49.16 23.12
C ARG A 1204 13.71 47.81 23.40
N ALA A 1205 14.79 47.85 24.19
CA ALA A 1205 15.47 46.68 24.74
C ALA A 1205 15.06 46.35 26.19
N ALA A 1206 15.16 45.07 26.58
CA ALA A 1206 15.37 44.55 27.94
C ALA A 1206 15.54 43.01 27.89
N PRO A 1207 16.20 42.37 28.88
CA PRO A 1207 17.43 42.77 29.56
C PRO A 1207 18.51 41.65 29.53
N SER A 1208 19.73 41.96 29.97
CA SER A 1208 20.87 41.03 30.07
C SER A 1208 20.85 40.16 31.34
N GLY A 1209 21.34 38.91 31.27
CA GLY A 1209 21.60 38.09 32.47
C GLY A 1209 22.50 36.86 32.24
N VAL A 1210 23.61 36.82 32.98
CA VAL A 1210 24.54 35.68 33.21
C VAL A 1210 25.37 35.19 31.99
N PRO A 1211 26.72 35.12 32.09
CA PRO A 1211 27.58 34.48 31.10
C PRO A 1211 27.77 32.98 31.37
N LEU A 1212 28.06 32.19 30.32
CA LEU A 1212 28.52 30.80 30.43
C LEU A 1212 29.81 30.59 29.63
N SER A 1213 30.71 29.76 30.15
CA SER A 1213 32.08 29.57 29.68
C SER A 1213 32.20 28.54 28.54
N PRO A 1214 33.21 28.66 27.65
CA PRO A 1214 33.33 27.84 26.45
C PRO A 1214 34.06 26.49 26.68
N GLU A 1215 33.57 25.65 27.60
CA GLU A 1215 34.11 24.29 27.82
C GLU A 1215 32.98 23.25 27.82
N ALA A 1216 32.74 22.66 26.64
CA ALA A 1216 31.90 21.48 26.46
C ALA A 1216 32.45 20.64 25.30
N ILE A 1217 33.42 19.77 25.63
CA ILE A 1217 34.01 18.83 24.67
C ILE A 1217 32.95 17.76 24.36
N TRP A 1218 32.62 17.59 23.08
CA TRP A 1218 31.81 16.47 22.62
C TRP A 1218 32.70 15.24 22.47
N ASP A 1219 32.73 14.40 23.50
CA ASP A 1219 33.23 13.03 23.42
C ASP A 1219 32.30 12.22 22.49
N THR A 1220 32.87 11.40 21.61
CA THR A 1220 32.14 10.72 20.51
C THR A 1220 32.14 9.20 20.59
N ASP A 1221 32.74 8.59 21.61
CA ASP A 1221 32.95 7.12 21.65
C ASP A 1221 31.73 6.30 22.15
N ARG A 1222 30.50 6.87 22.15
CA ARG A 1222 29.24 6.13 22.38
C ARG A 1222 28.04 6.68 21.60
N CYS A 1223 27.89 6.26 20.35
CA CYS A 1223 26.64 6.22 19.57
C CYS A 1223 26.76 5.16 18.46
#